data_AF-A0A517SAH3-F1
#
_entry.id   AF-A0A517SAH3-F1
#
_cell.length_a   1.000
_cell.length_b   1.000
_cell.length_c   1.000
_cell.angle_alpha   90.00
_cell.angle_beta   90.00
_cell.angle_gamma   90.00
#
_symmetry.space_group_name_H-M   'P 1'
#
loop_
_entity.id
_entity.type
_entity.pdbx_description
1 polymer ?
#
loop_
_entity_poly.entity_id
_entity_poly.type
_entity_poly.pdbx_seq_one_letter_code
_entity_poly.pdbx_strand_id
1 'polypeptide(L)'
;MGKIKKLLINHGEKIGMAVVALIVLAGLAGTDWVPYDGTPGAITQKVSEAEAKWVPAQWPEEEATQFTIKPEDEPKAIVAAHIGNAMPLSEFMLTQKFARSPYEQTAPLKNPEWMKLEAPIANGGRVLLAVVDEEYQKEMELFQQGLGPDGKPLPTGTLPGGRNPMDDNIPDEFRQRPTQALGGIGAEGVTPGMAPGMVPGAEGLTPGGPAGRGRRGRGAAATPEAMPGDPYAAGMMEGMGMPGAAGGGLPAGQTGRGFHYISVRAVFPLREQIYKVAEATNVQPQQGGINLEILDYQIERQTKQESGDPWGGPWEPVDINTSADVLTKMSVGLEPDVVYTSLTDPAMTMPLPARVSGQWMKDVTHPRIEKFTLTPEQIQQEVRFQQEALRRLEELKKELPPPPAQKAGWSNLVISGSQLTGAVMGGGAYGGGLGGMGGYAMPEMSMGGGMGAEMGGMSPYGAGGGTIGAPGTGKPAPKVKSIEELLNMKDKDLAKELADYVDKVVTAAGELLLFRYIDFSVEPGKTYRYRARLVFRNPNFGRSAEAAGGDTTVVTGETRTSDWCEPTTPEMVQKDQQTFVTDVRSAPGTAYPTPQLNVFQWDAKLGSLQQAVLNVKLGQTISGKARIDVLDPAKASFETKEYAFQSTDYVVDAQPDVQLEASAHPDVKAVGGSRGDLMLPEQVLVALSEGGVSILDPSVSRAAEQASKRNLELQNEYWKNLKESQNAATDPLAAGSAEAGVAGEMMYEGGYGMSGRGLSPLSSRNKKNRRPAIPMGP
;
A
#
# COMPACT_ATOMS: atom_id res chain seq x y z
N MET A 1 43.82 17.10 38.72
CA MET A 1 42.69 16.98 37.76
C MET A 1 42.13 18.32 37.28
N GLY A 2 41.67 19.25 38.13
CA GLY A 2 40.91 20.44 37.71
C GLY A 2 41.46 21.27 36.53
N LYS A 3 42.78 21.52 36.45
CA LYS A 3 43.40 22.24 35.32
C LYS A 3 43.26 21.52 33.97
N ILE A 4 43.25 20.19 33.96
CA ILE A 4 43.13 19.37 32.73
C ILE A 4 41.70 19.43 32.19
N LYS A 5 40.67 19.29 33.06
CA LYS A 5 39.27 19.46 32.65
C LYS A 5 39.02 20.87 32.07
N LYS A 6 39.61 21.92 32.64
CA LYS A 6 39.46 23.29 32.13
C LYS A 6 40.15 23.53 30.77
N LEU A 7 41.23 22.79 30.47
CA LEU A 7 41.87 22.81 29.14
C LEU A 7 41.03 22.06 28.10
N LEU A 8 40.52 20.87 28.43
CA LEU A 8 39.61 20.10 27.57
C LEU A 8 38.32 20.87 27.26
N ILE A 9 37.71 21.53 28.24
CA ILE A 9 36.49 22.33 28.02
C ILE A 9 36.76 23.56 27.14
N ASN A 10 37.86 24.29 27.37
CA ASN A 10 38.12 25.53 26.64
C ASN A 10 38.75 25.32 25.25
N HIS A 11 39.42 24.19 25.00
CA HIS A 11 40.21 23.94 23.77
C HIS A 11 39.95 22.59 23.10
N GLY A 12 39.07 21.73 23.64
CA GLY A 12 38.76 20.42 23.05
C GLY A 12 38.24 20.50 21.60
N GLU A 13 37.40 21.49 21.31
CA GLU A 13 36.93 21.81 19.95
C GLU A 13 38.09 22.08 18.97
N LYS A 14 39.09 22.86 19.41
CA LYS A 14 40.28 23.19 18.59
C LYS A 14 41.18 21.97 18.36
N ILE A 15 41.25 21.07 19.34
CA ILE A 15 41.97 19.80 19.22
C ILE A 15 41.23 18.86 18.25
N GLY A 16 39.90 18.78 18.34
CA GLY A 16 39.07 18.03 17.39
C GLY A 16 39.21 18.54 15.96
N MET A 17 39.08 19.86 15.75
CA MET A 17 39.33 20.52 14.46
C MET A 17 40.72 20.23 13.89
N ALA A 18 41.76 20.25 14.74
CA ALA A 18 43.12 19.92 14.32
C ALA A 18 43.27 18.44 13.90
N VAL A 19 42.63 17.51 14.61
CA VAL A 19 42.62 16.08 14.24
C VAL A 19 41.86 15.85 12.93
N VAL A 20 40.69 16.47 12.75
CA VAL A 20 39.92 16.37 11.48
C VAL A 20 40.71 16.93 10.31
N ALA A 21 41.35 18.10 10.46
CA ALA A 21 42.20 18.69 9.43
C ALA A 21 43.40 17.78 9.07
N LEU A 22 43.99 17.09 10.06
CA LEU A 22 45.10 16.16 9.85
C LEU A 22 44.62 14.88 9.12
N ILE A 23 43.43 14.36 9.43
CA ILE A 23 42.81 13.25 8.68
C ILE A 23 42.53 13.65 7.22
N VAL A 24 42.01 14.85 6.97
CA VAL A 24 41.79 15.36 5.60
C VAL A 24 43.10 15.51 4.83
N LEU A 25 44.16 16.02 5.46
CA LEU A 25 45.50 16.11 4.86
C LEU A 25 46.11 14.73 4.60
N ALA A 26 45.91 13.76 5.49
CA ALA A 26 46.36 12.38 5.28
C ALA A 26 45.60 11.71 4.12
N GLY A 27 44.29 11.97 3.98
CA GLY A 27 43.49 11.53 2.83
C GLY A 27 44.02 12.10 1.51
N LEU A 28 44.23 13.42 1.45
CA LEU A 28 44.77 14.10 0.26
C LEU A 28 46.20 13.65 -0.09
N ALA A 29 47.03 13.32 0.90
CA ALA A 29 48.38 12.81 0.70
C ALA A 29 48.42 11.30 0.33
N GLY A 30 47.35 10.56 0.64
CA GLY A 30 47.21 9.13 0.29
C GLY A 30 46.46 8.87 -1.02
N THR A 31 45.82 9.89 -1.61
CA THR A 31 45.20 9.79 -2.94
C THR A 31 46.23 10.03 -4.04
N ASP A 32 46.69 8.97 -4.70
CA ASP A 32 47.44 9.05 -5.95
C ASP A 32 46.52 9.50 -7.10
N TRP A 33 46.42 10.81 -7.30
CA TRP A 33 45.72 11.42 -8.45
C TRP A 33 46.53 11.20 -9.73
N VAL A 34 46.45 10.01 -10.32
CA VAL A 34 47.02 9.72 -11.64
C VAL A 34 46.19 10.42 -12.72
N PRO A 35 46.68 11.48 -13.40
CA PRO A 35 46.02 11.97 -14.60
C PRO A 35 46.15 10.90 -15.69
N TYR A 36 45.06 10.69 -16.43
CA TYR A 36 44.94 9.77 -17.58
C TYR A 36 46.27 9.50 -18.32
N ASP A 37 46.72 8.24 -18.34
CA ASP A 37 48.06 7.77 -18.82
C ASP A 37 48.44 8.15 -20.27
N GLY A 38 47.54 8.80 -21.03
CA GLY A 38 47.85 9.38 -22.33
C GLY A 38 48.42 10.80 -22.20
N THR A 39 49.58 11.05 -22.82
CA THR A 39 50.03 12.44 -23.05
C THR A 39 48.96 13.22 -23.84
N PRO A 40 48.90 14.57 -23.75
CA PRO A 40 47.95 15.36 -24.53
C PRO A 40 48.02 15.09 -26.05
N GLY A 41 49.21 14.76 -26.56
CA GLY A 41 49.40 14.32 -27.96
C GLY A 41 48.77 12.96 -28.28
N ALA A 42 48.74 12.02 -27.33
CA ALA A 42 48.02 10.75 -27.50
C ALA A 42 46.49 10.95 -27.48
N ILE A 43 45.99 11.98 -26.81
CA ILE A 43 44.55 12.35 -26.85
C ILE A 43 44.23 12.97 -28.22
N THR A 44 44.99 13.96 -28.69
CA THR A 44 44.74 14.56 -30.01
C THR A 44 44.94 13.57 -31.16
N GLN A 45 45.89 12.64 -31.05
CA GLN A 45 46.04 11.54 -32.00
C GLN A 45 44.85 10.57 -31.97
N LYS A 46 44.34 10.19 -30.80
CA LYS A 46 43.12 9.35 -30.73
C LYS A 46 41.90 10.06 -31.31
N VAL A 47 41.79 11.39 -31.15
CA VAL A 47 40.72 12.19 -31.76
C VAL A 47 40.87 12.24 -33.28
N SER A 48 42.06 12.52 -33.83
CA SER A 48 42.25 12.55 -35.28
C SER A 48 42.17 11.16 -35.93
N GLU A 49 42.58 10.10 -35.24
CA GLU A 49 42.36 8.71 -35.67
C GLU A 49 40.88 8.29 -35.61
N ALA A 50 40.07 8.89 -34.74
CA ALA A 50 38.63 8.67 -34.72
C ALA A 50 37.95 9.47 -35.85
N GLU A 51 38.29 10.75 -35.99
CA GLU A 51 37.80 11.63 -37.06
C GLU A 51 38.11 11.05 -38.45
N ALA A 52 39.35 10.59 -38.68
CA ALA A 52 39.75 9.92 -39.93
C ALA A 52 39.05 8.57 -40.19
N LYS A 53 38.45 7.94 -39.16
CA LYS A 53 37.60 6.74 -39.32
C LYS A 53 36.13 7.10 -39.54
N TRP A 54 35.66 8.23 -39.01
CA TRP A 54 34.28 8.70 -39.12
C TRP A 54 34.00 9.48 -40.41
N VAL A 55 34.93 10.31 -40.90
CA VAL A 55 34.78 11.07 -42.16
C VAL A 55 34.48 10.19 -43.39
N PRO A 56 35.12 9.03 -43.60
CA PRO A 56 34.75 8.11 -44.69
C PRO A 56 33.58 7.17 -44.35
N ALA A 57 33.08 7.15 -43.12
CA ALA A 57 31.97 6.30 -42.70
C ALA A 57 30.63 6.92 -43.12
N GLN A 58 30.29 6.81 -44.41
CA GLN A 58 28.92 7.04 -44.86
C GLN A 58 27.97 6.10 -44.10
N TRP A 59 26.93 6.67 -43.49
CA TRP A 59 25.91 5.90 -42.79
C TRP A 59 25.14 5.02 -43.79
N PRO A 60 24.69 3.81 -43.40
CA PRO A 60 23.76 3.02 -44.20
C PRO A 60 22.53 3.86 -44.58
N GLU A 61 22.05 3.74 -45.82
CA GLU A 61 20.90 4.54 -46.29
C GLU A 61 19.63 4.27 -45.44
N GLU A 62 19.49 3.05 -44.90
CA GLU A 62 18.43 2.65 -43.96
C GLU A 62 18.53 3.31 -42.57
N GLU A 63 19.72 3.80 -42.16
CA GLU A 63 19.91 4.58 -40.94
C GLU A 63 19.83 6.08 -41.24
N ALA A 64 20.47 6.55 -42.31
CA ALA A 64 20.44 7.96 -42.72
C ALA A 64 19.00 8.47 -42.98
N THR A 65 18.11 7.62 -43.50
CA THR A 65 16.69 7.94 -43.68
C THR A 65 15.93 8.12 -42.38
N GLN A 66 16.34 7.51 -41.27
CA GLN A 66 15.71 7.69 -39.94
C GLN A 66 16.00 9.08 -39.34
N PHE A 67 17.13 9.69 -39.70
CA PHE A 67 17.55 11.02 -39.25
C PHE A 67 17.37 12.12 -40.30
N THR A 68 16.70 11.79 -41.42
CA THR A 68 16.29 12.79 -42.42
C THR A 68 15.11 13.59 -41.88
N ILE A 69 15.41 14.67 -41.16
CA ILE A 69 14.42 15.64 -40.67
C ILE A 69 13.61 16.14 -41.86
N LYS A 70 12.29 15.96 -41.82
CA LYS A 70 11.42 16.43 -42.89
C LYS A 70 11.38 17.97 -42.93
N PRO A 71 11.05 18.60 -44.06
CA PRO A 71 10.88 20.06 -44.13
C PRO A 71 9.84 20.64 -43.17
N GLU A 72 8.84 19.84 -42.78
CA GLU A 72 7.81 20.18 -41.77
C GLU A 72 8.34 20.14 -40.32
N ASP A 73 9.33 19.28 -40.05
CA ASP A 73 9.96 19.07 -38.74
C ASP A 73 11.23 19.91 -38.54
N GLU A 74 11.64 20.74 -39.53
CA GLU A 74 12.75 21.67 -39.37
C GLU A 74 12.48 22.65 -38.19
N PRO A 75 13.45 22.92 -37.30
CA PRO A 75 13.25 23.88 -36.21
C PRO A 75 12.80 25.28 -36.66
N LYS A 76 13.18 25.69 -37.88
CA LYS A 76 12.68 26.93 -38.49
C LYS A 76 11.22 26.85 -38.91
N ALA A 77 10.79 25.72 -39.48
CA ALA A 77 9.40 25.48 -39.86
C ALA A 77 8.50 25.37 -38.63
N ILE A 78 8.92 24.61 -37.61
CA ILE A 78 8.22 24.50 -36.32
C ILE A 78 8.06 25.87 -35.66
N VAL A 79 9.13 26.67 -35.57
CA VAL A 79 9.08 28.02 -34.98
C VAL A 79 8.24 28.98 -35.84
N ALA A 80 8.35 28.94 -37.16
CA ALA A 80 7.51 29.75 -38.04
C ALA A 80 6.02 29.39 -37.93
N ALA A 81 5.68 28.10 -37.78
CA ALA A 81 4.32 27.64 -37.53
C ALA A 81 3.81 28.09 -36.16
N HIS A 82 4.61 27.96 -35.09
CA HIS A 82 4.20 28.37 -33.73
C HIS A 82 4.11 29.89 -33.53
N ILE A 83 4.82 30.69 -34.35
CA ILE A 83 4.72 32.16 -34.35
C ILE A 83 3.61 32.65 -35.31
N GLY A 84 3.42 31.97 -36.45
CA GLY A 84 2.42 32.31 -37.47
C GLY A 84 1.00 31.86 -37.11
N ASN A 85 0.85 30.74 -36.41
CA ASN A 85 -0.41 30.34 -35.80
C ASN A 85 -0.70 31.28 -34.63
N ALA A 86 -1.61 32.24 -34.83
CA ALA A 86 -2.14 33.04 -33.73
C ALA A 86 -2.70 32.11 -32.66
N MET A 87 -2.11 32.13 -31.46
CA MET A 87 -2.55 31.29 -30.33
C MET A 87 -4.07 31.42 -30.18
N PRO A 88 -4.83 30.31 -30.22
CA PRO A 88 -6.28 30.36 -30.19
C PRO A 88 -6.71 30.97 -28.86
N LEU A 89 -7.15 32.22 -28.90
CA LEU A 89 -7.50 32.97 -27.69
C LEU A 89 -8.61 32.28 -26.88
N SER A 90 -9.38 31.37 -27.46
CA SER A 90 -10.31 30.47 -26.77
C SER A 90 -9.65 29.54 -25.73
N GLU A 91 -8.39 29.14 -25.92
CA GLU A 91 -7.64 28.31 -24.95
C GLU A 91 -7.03 29.14 -23.82
N PHE A 92 -6.82 30.44 -24.06
CA PHE A 92 -6.28 31.40 -23.09
C PHE A 92 -7.35 32.34 -22.50
N MET A 93 -8.60 32.25 -22.98
CA MET A 93 -9.75 32.86 -22.33
C MET A 93 -9.96 32.14 -21.00
N LEU A 94 -9.82 32.88 -19.92
CA LEU A 94 -10.19 32.43 -18.58
C LEU A 94 -11.61 31.86 -18.62
N THR A 95 -11.74 30.56 -18.34
CA THR A 95 -13.04 29.86 -18.26
C THR A 95 -13.95 30.38 -17.14
N GLN A 96 -13.46 31.29 -16.31
CA GLN A 96 -14.19 31.97 -15.25
C GLN A 96 -13.95 33.49 -15.32
N LYS A 97 -14.99 34.28 -14.99
CA LYS A 97 -14.89 35.75 -14.91
C LYS A 97 -13.94 36.16 -13.79
N PHE A 98 -12.90 36.93 -14.10
CA PHE A 98 -11.91 37.41 -13.11
C PHE A 98 -12.50 38.37 -12.06
N ALA A 99 -13.65 38.98 -12.36
CA ALA A 99 -14.46 39.72 -11.41
C ALA A 99 -15.92 39.27 -11.55
N ARG A 100 -16.56 38.89 -10.43
CA ARG A 100 -18.02 38.78 -10.36
C ARG A 100 -18.62 40.18 -10.30
N SER A 101 -19.77 40.36 -10.94
CA SER A 101 -20.55 41.60 -10.86
C SER A 101 -21.10 41.78 -9.44
N PRO A 102 -21.17 42.99 -8.88
CA PRO A 102 -21.85 43.23 -7.60
C PRO A 102 -23.29 42.70 -7.60
N TYR A 103 -23.97 42.77 -8.76
CA TYR A 103 -25.33 42.29 -8.95
C TYR A 103 -25.46 40.75 -9.02
N GLU A 104 -24.37 40.00 -9.17
CA GLU A 104 -24.40 38.52 -9.11
C GLU A 104 -24.57 38.03 -7.66
N GLN A 105 -24.20 38.82 -6.64
CA GLN A 105 -24.49 38.49 -5.24
C GLN A 105 -26.00 38.58 -4.92
N THR A 106 -26.73 39.43 -5.65
CA THR A 106 -28.18 39.62 -5.53
C THR A 106 -29.00 38.74 -6.49
N ALA A 107 -28.37 37.82 -7.21
CA ALA A 107 -29.09 36.87 -8.04
C ALA A 107 -29.90 35.88 -7.17
N PRO A 108 -31.03 35.34 -7.66
CA PRO A 108 -31.71 34.23 -7.00
C PRO A 108 -30.77 33.03 -6.80
N LEU A 109 -30.86 32.42 -5.62
CA LEU A 109 -30.23 31.15 -5.31
C LEU A 109 -30.80 30.05 -6.20
N LYS A 110 -29.95 29.12 -6.63
CA LYS A 110 -30.30 28.00 -7.50
C LYS A 110 -29.96 26.68 -6.81
N ASN A 111 -30.58 25.58 -7.24
CA ASN A 111 -30.04 24.26 -6.93
C ASN A 111 -28.65 24.14 -7.60
N PRO A 112 -27.59 23.71 -6.89
CA PRO A 112 -26.34 23.33 -7.53
C PRO A 112 -26.55 22.17 -8.48
N GLU A 113 -25.78 22.13 -9.57
CA GLU A 113 -25.62 20.92 -10.38
C GLU A 113 -24.64 19.99 -9.65
N TRP A 114 -25.05 18.73 -9.43
CA TRP A 114 -24.32 17.76 -8.62
C TRP A 114 -23.60 16.75 -9.52
N MET A 115 -22.28 16.86 -9.58
CA MET A 115 -21.41 16.01 -10.40
C MET A 115 -21.57 14.53 -10.00
N LYS A 116 -21.65 13.65 -11.00
CA LYS A 116 -21.54 12.20 -10.79
C LYS A 116 -20.08 11.79 -10.57
N LEU A 117 -19.87 10.58 -10.05
CA LEU A 117 -18.54 9.98 -9.95
C LEU A 117 -17.99 9.65 -11.35
N GLU A 118 -16.69 9.86 -11.55
CA GLU A 118 -16.02 9.73 -12.85
C GLU A 118 -15.07 8.53 -12.91
N ALA A 119 -14.90 7.98 -14.11
CA ALA A 119 -14.03 6.84 -14.41
C ALA A 119 -14.18 5.64 -13.44
N PRO A 120 -15.40 5.12 -13.20
CA PRO A 120 -15.62 4.04 -12.25
C PRO A 120 -15.02 2.71 -12.73
N ILE A 121 -14.20 2.09 -11.88
CA ILE A 121 -13.53 0.81 -12.11
C ILE A 121 -13.90 -0.20 -11.01
N ALA A 122 -13.81 -1.48 -11.34
CA ALA A 122 -13.95 -2.59 -10.41
C ALA A 122 -12.76 -3.54 -10.61
N ASN A 123 -12.19 -4.07 -9.51
CA ASN A 123 -11.21 -5.16 -9.57
C ASN A 123 -11.50 -6.20 -8.50
N GLY A 124 -11.45 -7.47 -8.89
CA GLY A 124 -11.75 -8.64 -8.06
C GLY A 124 -10.47 -9.25 -7.53
N GLY A 125 -10.46 -9.61 -6.25
CA GLY A 125 -9.29 -10.17 -5.60
C GLY A 125 -9.65 -11.10 -4.44
N ARG A 126 -8.59 -11.66 -3.85
CA ARG A 126 -8.63 -12.42 -2.61
C ARG A 126 -7.80 -11.70 -1.57
N VAL A 127 -8.23 -11.79 -0.32
CA VAL A 127 -7.51 -11.19 0.80
C VAL A 127 -7.66 -12.07 2.04
N LEU A 128 -6.55 -12.30 2.73
CA LEU A 128 -6.55 -12.92 4.05
C LEU A 128 -6.57 -11.81 5.10
N LEU A 129 -7.66 -11.68 5.84
CA LEU A 129 -7.84 -10.70 6.92
C LEU A 129 -7.56 -11.33 8.27
N ALA A 130 -7.04 -10.53 9.19
CA ALA A 130 -6.82 -10.92 10.58
C ALA A 130 -8.15 -10.76 11.34
N VAL A 131 -8.82 -11.88 11.63
CA VAL A 131 -10.08 -11.94 12.38
C VAL A 131 -9.78 -12.10 13.86
N VAL A 132 -10.56 -11.42 14.69
CA VAL A 132 -10.57 -11.61 16.14
C VAL A 132 -11.57 -12.70 16.47
N ASP A 133 -11.16 -13.75 17.19
CA ASP A 133 -12.11 -14.80 17.61
C ASP A 133 -13.15 -14.22 18.60
N GLU A 134 -14.40 -14.69 18.55
CA GLU A 134 -15.49 -14.15 19.39
C GLU A 134 -15.20 -14.21 20.90
N GLU A 135 -14.34 -15.14 21.35
CA GLU A 135 -13.92 -15.23 22.75
C GLU A 135 -12.90 -14.12 23.09
N TYR A 136 -11.97 -13.83 22.19
CA TYR A 136 -11.03 -12.71 22.34
C TYR A 136 -11.74 -11.35 22.19
N GLN A 137 -12.81 -11.25 21.39
CA GLN A 137 -13.64 -10.04 21.37
C GLN A 137 -14.26 -9.77 22.74
N LYS A 138 -14.81 -10.79 23.40
CA LYS A 138 -15.37 -10.68 24.76
C LYS A 138 -14.27 -10.39 25.80
N GLU A 139 -13.08 -10.97 25.63
CA GLU A 139 -11.90 -10.65 26.45
C GLU A 139 -11.46 -9.18 26.27
N MET A 140 -11.47 -8.64 25.04
CA MET A 140 -11.16 -7.24 24.77
C MET A 140 -12.25 -6.26 25.23
N GLU A 141 -13.53 -6.63 25.14
CA GLU A 141 -14.63 -5.84 25.73
C GLU A 141 -14.52 -5.79 27.26
N LEU A 142 -14.12 -6.88 27.90
CA LEU A 142 -13.76 -6.92 29.33
C LEU A 142 -12.52 -6.04 29.59
N PHE A 143 -11.48 -6.14 28.75
CA PHE A 143 -10.24 -5.36 28.91
C PHE A 143 -10.52 -3.85 28.85
N GLN A 144 -11.38 -3.40 27.93
CA GLN A 144 -11.85 -2.02 27.84
C GLN A 144 -12.69 -1.57 29.05
N GLN A 145 -13.38 -2.50 29.72
CA GLN A 145 -14.04 -2.27 31.02
C GLN A 145 -13.05 -2.28 32.20
N GLY A 146 -11.75 -2.51 31.95
CA GLY A 146 -10.71 -2.61 32.98
C GLY A 146 -10.68 -3.98 33.68
N LEU A 147 -11.09 -5.05 32.99
CA LEU A 147 -11.26 -6.40 33.52
C LEU A 147 -10.55 -7.43 32.62
N GLY A 148 -9.82 -8.39 33.19
CA GLY A 148 -9.27 -9.52 32.46
C GLY A 148 -10.33 -10.57 32.10
N PRO A 149 -9.92 -11.68 31.44
CA PRO A 149 -10.80 -12.80 31.10
C PRO A 149 -11.49 -13.45 32.32
N ASP A 150 -10.97 -13.20 33.54
CA ASP A 150 -11.50 -13.67 34.82
C ASP A 150 -12.25 -12.59 35.62
N GLY A 151 -12.53 -11.44 34.99
CA GLY A 151 -13.26 -10.30 35.57
C GLY A 151 -12.45 -9.42 36.53
N LYS A 152 -11.11 -9.34 36.43
CA LYS A 152 -10.27 -8.59 37.41
C LYS A 152 -9.29 -7.60 36.76
N PRO A 153 -8.93 -6.46 37.42
CA PRO A 153 -8.06 -5.44 36.84
C PRO A 153 -6.65 -5.91 36.44
N LEU A 154 -6.15 -5.36 35.33
CA LEU A 154 -4.95 -5.81 34.61
C LEU A 154 -3.71 -4.92 34.88
N PRO A 155 -2.48 -5.49 34.97
CA PRO A 155 -1.22 -4.75 35.05
C PRO A 155 -0.59 -4.46 33.66
N THR A 156 0.42 -3.57 33.61
CA THR A 156 0.73 -2.80 32.38
C THR A 156 2.12 -3.05 31.74
N GLY A 157 2.14 -3.31 30.43
CA GLY A 157 3.07 -2.68 29.46
C GLY A 157 4.30 -3.45 28.91
N THR A 158 4.46 -3.50 27.57
CA THR A 158 5.69 -3.26 26.75
C THR A 158 5.50 -3.62 25.26
N LEU A 159 6.18 -2.94 24.32
CA LEU A 159 6.17 -3.20 22.86
C LEU A 159 7.52 -2.85 22.16
N PRO A 160 7.92 -3.53 21.05
CA PRO A 160 9.14 -3.23 20.26
C PRO A 160 8.89 -2.67 18.83
N GLY A 161 9.95 -2.24 18.11
CA GLY A 161 9.88 -1.57 16.79
C GLY A 161 10.42 -2.34 15.57
N GLY A 162 10.50 -1.69 14.38
CA GLY A 162 10.77 -2.33 13.07
C GLY A 162 11.73 -1.58 12.11
N ARG A 163 11.63 -1.86 10.79
CA ARG A 163 12.61 -1.46 9.74
C ARG A 163 12.03 -1.26 8.31
N ASN A 164 12.92 -0.86 7.40
CA ASN A 164 12.80 -0.23 6.06
C ASN A 164 12.26 -1.11 4.89
N PRO A 165 11.99 -0.52 3.68
CA PRO A 165 11.03 -1.05 2.70
C PRO A 165 11.60 -1.96 1.58
N MET A 166 10.74 -2.38 0.65
CA MET A 166 10.92 -3.48 -0.32
C MET A 166 10.37 -3.18 -1.74
N ASP A 167 10.64 -4.10 -2.67
CA ASP A 167 10.43 -4.02 -4.14
C ASP A 167 8.94 -4.06 -4.60
N ASP A 168 8.68 -3.56 -5.80
CA ASP A 168 7.36 -3.13 -6.30
C ASP A 168 6.66 -4.12 -7.23
N ASN A 169 7.33 -5.21 -7.64
CA ASN A 169 6.95 -6.05 -8.78
C ASN A 169 6.14 -7.32 -8.41
N ILE A 170 5.46 -7.30 -7.26
CA ILE A 170 4.79 -8.47 -6.63
C ILE A 170 3.27 -8.21 -6.53
N PRO A 171 2.39 -9.23 -6.68
CA PRO A 171 0.96 -9.11 -6.40
C PRO A 171 0.67 -8.64 -4.96
N ASP A 172 -0.36 -7.81 -4.78
CA ASP A 172 -0.67 -7.13 -3.52
C ASP A 172 -0.91 -8.10 -2.34
N GLU A 173 -1.36 -9.33 -2.58
CA GLU A 173 -1.55 -10.40 -1.59
C GLU A 173 -0.25 -10.99 -1.01
N PHE A 174 0.89 -10.81 -1.71
CA PHE A 174 2.22 -11.32 -1.34
C PHE A 174 3.29 -10.22 -1.12
N ARG A 175 2.90 -8.94 -1.03
CA ARG A 175 3.85 -7.87 -0.66
C ARG A 175 4.31 -7.99 0.80
N GLN A 176 5.61 -7.97 1.05
CA GLN A 176 6.17 -8.06 2.42
C GLN A 176 5.76 -6.84 3.25
N ARG A 177 5.34 -7.05 4.50
CA ARG A 177 5.01 -5.97 5.44
C ARG A 177 6.28 -5.44 6.13
N PRO A 178 6.48 -4.12 6.27
CA PRO A 178 7.38 -3.61 7.30
C PRO A 178 6.81 -4.04 8.66
N THR A 179 7.60 -4.78 9.45
CA THR A 179 7.12 -5.62 10.58
C THR A 179 6.52 -4.87 11.77
N GLN A 180 6.36 -3.55 11.68
CA GLN A 180 5.93 -2.66 12.75
C GLN A 180 4.42 -2.33 12.70
N ALA A 181 3.75 -2.54 11.55
CA ALA A 181 2.42 -1.99 11.30
C ALA A 181 1.28 -2.59 12.15
N LEU A 182 1.31 -3.90 12.44
CA LEU A 182 0.23 -4.56 13.20
C LEU A 182 0.37 -4.44 14.73
N GLY A 183 1.56 -4.07 15.22
CA GLY A 183 1.86 -4.08 16.66
C GLY A 183 1.27 -2.92 17.47
N GLY A 184 0.73 -1.89 16.82
CA GLY A 184 0.29 -0.65 17.47
C GLY A 184 -1.23 -0.40 17.53
N ILE A 185 -2.06 -1.28 16.97
CA ILE A 185 -3.49 -0.97 16.73
C ILE A 185 -4.43 -1.56 17.81
N GLY A 186 -3.93 -2.45 18.68
CA GLY A 186 -4.76 -3.20 19.64
C GLY A 186 -4.62 -2.87 21.13
N ALA A 187 -3.70 -1.99 21.56
CA ALA A 187 -3.24 -1.96 22.97
C ALA A 187 -2.89 -0.59 23.59
N GLU A 188 -3.36 0.54 23.04
CA GLU A 188 -3.19 1.85 23.69
C GLU A 188 -4.53 2.39 24.24
N GLY A 189 -4.73 2.26 25.56
CA GLY A 189 -5.94 2.71 26.23
C GLY A 189 -5.73 3.00 27.72
N VAL A 190 -5.90 4.27 28.08
CA VAL A 190 -6.14 4.81 29.45
C VAL A 190 -5.08 4.51 30.53
N THR A 191 -4.32 5.55 30.91
CA THR A 191 -3.79 5.70 32.27
C THR A 191 -4.44 6.91 32.96
N PRO A 192 -5.15 6.75 34.09
CA PRO A 192 -5.80 7.85 34.78
C PRO A 192 -5.00 8.31 36.02
N GLY A 193 -4.80 9.62 36.18
CA GLY A 193 -4.45 10.22 37.47
C GLY A 193 -3.20 11.10 37.53
N MET A 194 -3.30 12.33 37.00
CA MET A 194 -2.56 13.46 37.57
C MET A 194 -3.53 14.60 37.92
N ALA A 195 -3.56 14.97 39.19
CA ALA A 195 -4.24 16.16 39.72
C ALA A 195 -3.38 16.77 40.87
N PRO A 196 -3.37 18.09 41.07
CA PRO A 196 -2.25 18.77 41.74
C PRO A 196 -2.47 19.07 43.25
N GLY A 197 -1.38 19.31 43.99
CA GLY A 197 -1.39 19.63 45.44
C GLY A 197 -0.19 20.49 45.90
N MET A 198 -0.32 21.12 47.07
CA MET A 198 0.46 22.31 47.49
C MET A 198 0.41 22.52 49.03
N VAL A 199 1.27 23.31 49.72
CA VAL A 199 2.40 24.16 49.29
C VAL A 199 3.77 23.68 49.90
N PRO A 200 4.56 24.29 50.85
CA PRO A 200 5.97 23.86 51.05
C PRO A 200 6.48 23.60 52.50
N GLY A 201 7.68 23.02 52.60
CA GLY A 201 8.75 23.55 53.46
C GLY A 201 9.09 22.88 54.81
N ALA A 202 10.16 23.42 55.42
CA ALA A 202 10.73 23.18 56.76
C ALA A 202 11.54 21.88 57.05
N GLU A 203 12.86 22.08 57.20
CA GLU A 203 13.78 21.62 58.28
C GLU A 203 13.71 20.20 58.90
N GLY A 204 14.87 19.53 59.06
CA GLY A 204 14.95 18.29 59.86
C GLY A 204 16.28 17.51 59.89
N LEU A 205 17.30 18.04 60.58
CA LEU A 205 18.37 17.33 61.34
C LEU A 205 19.14 16.11 60.75
N THR A 206 20.48 16.21 60.81
CA THR A 206 21.46 15.10 60.86
C THR A 206 21.68 14.65 62.33
N PRO A 207 22.67 13.82 62.74
CA PRO A 207 23.66 12.96 62.01
C PRO A 207 23.77 11.51 62.59
N GLY A 208 24.74 10.69 62.16
CA GLY A 208 25.30 9.65 63.06
C GLY A 208 26.03 8.40 62.53
N GLY A 209 27.36 8.47 62.39
CA GLY A 209 28.27 7.41 62.90
C GLY A 209 28.71 6.25 61.97
N PRO A 210 29.84 5.54 62.28
CA PRO A 210 30.63 4.87 61.23
C PRO A 210 31.31 3.50 61.53
N ALA A 211 31.99 2.98 60.49
CA ALA A 211 33.25 2.21 60.50
C ALA A 211 33.26 0.66 60.58
N GLY A 212 34.13 0.08 59.73
CA GLY A 212 34.59 -1.32 59.71
C GLY A 212 35.84 -1.46 58.81
N ARG A 213 36.80 -2.35 59.14
CA ARG A 213 38.14 -2.39 58.48
C ARG A 213 38.79 -3.79 58.48
N GLY A 214 39.43 -4.18 57.37
CA GLY A 214 40.31 -5.37 57.25
C GLY A 214 40.09 -6.17 55.95
N ARG A 215 41.04 -6.93 55.39
CA ARG A 215 42.44 -7.24 55.77
C ARG A 215 43.33 -7.41 54.50
N ARG A 216 44.58 -7.89 54.64
CA ARG A 216 45.68 -7.81 53.63
C ARG A 216 45.92 -9.09 52.79
N GLY A 217 46.45 -8.94 51.57
CA GLY A 217 47.11 -9.96 50.73
C GLY A 217 48.25 -9.33 49.89
N ARG A 218 49.24 -10.09 49.38
CA ARG A 218 50.58 -9.56 49.02
C ARG A 218 51.27 -10.31 47.85
N GLY A 219 51.82 -9.57 46.86
CA GLY A 219 52.67 -10.10 45.77
C GLY A 219 53.24 -9.00 44.84
N ALA A 220 54.31 -9.30 44.08
CA ALA A 220 54.99 -8.45 43.08
C ALA A 220 55.54 -9.36 41.95
N ALA A 221 56.02 -8.91 40.78
CA ALA A 221 56.54 -7.59 40.38
C ALA A 221 56.37 -7.28 38.86
N ALA A 222 56.93 -6.13 38.44
CA ALA A 222 56.97 -5.46 37.11
C ALA A 222 57.35 -6.33 35.87
N THR A 223 57.20 -5.91 34.60
CA THR A 223 57.07 -4.56 33.97
C THR A 223 55.81 -4.36 33.09
N PRO A 224 55.76 -3.67 31.92
CA PRO A 224 54.94 -2.46 31.75
C PRO A 224 53.79 -2.57 30.71
N GLU A 225 53.17 -1.43 30.38
CA GLU A 225 52.31 -1.20 29.21
C GLU A 225 50.94 -1.92 29.11
N ALA A 226 49.96 -1.43 29.86
CA ALA A 226 48.56 -1.32 29.42
C ALA A 226 47.81 -0.27 30.28
N MET A 227 46.95 0.57 29.67
CA MET A 227 45.99 1.37 30.45
C MET A 227 44.66 0.59 30.58
N PRO A 228 44.05 0.51 31.77
CA PRO A 228 42.73 -0.10 31.94
C PRO A 228 41.63 0.82 31.40
N GLY A 229 40.65 0.25 30.69
CA GLY A 229 39.45 0.97 30.25
C GLY A 229 38.43 1.15 31.37
N ASP A 230 37.66 2.25 31.33
CA ASP A 230 36.54 2.49 32.24
C ASP A 230 35.33 1.60 31.88
N PRO A 231 34.59 1.03 32.86
CA PRO A 231 33.61 -0.03 32.63
C PRO A 231 32.20 0.49 32.27
N TYR A 232 32.04 1.12 31.11
CA TYR A 232 30.73 1.58 30.59
C TYR A 232 30.60 1.41 29.06
N ALA A 233 30.77 0.19 28.56
CA ALA A 233 30.68 -0.10 27.10
C ALA A 233 30.18 -1.53 26.74
N ALA A 234 29.46 -2.22 27.63
CA ALA A 234 28.91 -3.56 27.38
C ALA A 234 27.40 -3.60 27.66
N GLY A 235 26.61 -4.12 26.72
CA GLY A 235 25.15 -4.30 26.90
C GLY A 235 24.21 -3.80 25.78
N MET A 236 24.71 -3.38 24.61
CA MET A 236 23.88 -2.80 23.53
C MET A 236 24.25 -3.26 22.08
N MET A 237 25.05 -4.32 21.91
CA MET A 237 25.41 -4.86 20.58
C MET A 237 25.50 -6.39 20.54
N GLU A 238 24.47 -7.08 21.04
CA GLU A 238 24.30 -8.51 20.84
C GLU A 238 22.82 -8.78 20.56
N GLY A 239 22.48 -9.03 19.29
CA GLY A 239 21.08 -8.99 18.80
C GLY A 239 20.87 -8.41 17.40
N MET A 240 21.86 -8.47 16.50
CA MET A 240 21.61 -8.22 15.07
C MET A 240 20.87 -9.41 14.46
N GLY A 241 19.54 -9.41 14.56
CA GLY A 241 18.68 -10.44 13.98
C GLY A 241 18.84 -10.54 12.46
N MET A 242 18.74 -11.77 11.95
CA MET A 242 18.88 -12.11 10.53
C MET A 242 17.86 -11.36 9.65
N PRO A 243 18.22 -10.99 8.40
CA PRO A 243 17.29 -10.36 7.47
C PRO A 243 16.22 -11.34 6.99
N GLY A 244 14.99 -10.86 6.77
CA GLY A 244 13.98 -11.57 5.97
C GLY A 244 13.03 -12.51 6.71
N ALA A 245 12.79 -12.34 8.02
CA ALA A 245 11.77 -13.09 8.76
C ALA A 245 10.33 -12.66 8.39
N ALA A 246 9.93 -12.88 7.14
CA ALA A 246 8.53 -12.84 6.72
C ALA A 246 7.79 -14.00 7.40
N GLY A 247 6.71 -13.68 8.13
CA GLY A 247 5.92 -14.67 8.86
C GLY A 247 6.09 -14.68 10.37
N GLY A 248 6.01 -13.52 11.01
CA GLY A 248 5.43 -13.50 12.36
C GLY A 248 3.95 -13.88 12.25
N GLY A 249 3.56 -15.02 12.83
CA GLY A 249 2.17 -15.45 12.90
C GLY A 249 1.31 -14.45 13.69
N LEU A 250 -0.01 -14.53 13.53
CA LEU A 250 -0.92 -13.68 14.28
C LEU A 250 -0.78 -13.91 15.81
N PRO A 251 -0.97 -12.86 16.63
CA PRO A 251 -1.11 -13.00 18.08
C PRO A 251 -2.13 -14.07 18.48
N ALA A 252 -1.89 -14.74 19.61
CA ALA A 252 -2.84 -15.71 20.17
C ALA A 252 -4.21 -15.05 20.43
N GLY A 253 -5.28 -15.73 19.99
CA GLY A 253 -6.66 -15.19 19.99
C GLY A 253 -7.10 -14.54 18.68
N GLN A 254 -6.25 -14.53 17.65
CA GLN A 254 -6.58 -14.09 16.30
C GLN A 254 -6.47 -15.24 15.30
N THR A 255 -7.42 -15.33 14.38
CA THR A 255 -7.44 -16.30 13.29
C THR A 255 -7.42 -15.60 11.93
N GLY A 256 -6.81 -16.23 10.92
CA GLY A 256 -6.88 -15.70 9.55
C GLY A 256 -8.14 -16.20 8.87
N ARG A 257 -8.85 -15.32 8.17
CA ARG A 257 -9.94 -15.72 7.25
C ARG A 257 -9.75 -15.09 5.88
N GLY A 258 -9.81 -15.93 4.86
CA GLY A 258 -9.86 -15.52 3.47
C GLY A 258 -11.24 -14.98 3.09
N PHE A 259 -11.25 -13.86 2.39
CA PHE A 259 -12.42 -13.31 1.71
C PHE A 259 -12.12 -13.09 0.24
N HIS A 260 -13.11 -13.34 -0.63
CA HIS A 260 -13.13 -12.71 -1.95
C HIS A 260 -13.67 -11.29 -1.80
N TYR A 261 -13.23 -10.40 -2.68
CA TYR A 261 -13.75 -9.04 -2.71
C TYR A 261 -13.79 -8.48 -4.14
N ILE A 262 -14.64 -7.49 -4.37
CA ILE A 262 -14.48 -6.56 -5.48
C ILE A 262 -14.28 -5.15 -4.93
N SER A 263 -13.16 -4.54 -5.28
CA SER A 263 -12.87 -3.13 -4.97
C SER A 263 -13.41 -2.23 -6.07
N VAL A 264 -14.43 -1.45 -5.74
CA VAL A 264 -15.10 -0.49 -6.62
C VAL A 264 -14.55 0.90 -6.33
N ARG A 265 -14.00 1.57 -7.36
CA ARG A 265 -13.24 2.81 -7.22
C ARG A 265 -13.60 3.81 -8.29
N ALA A 266 -13.71 5.08 -7.92
CA ALA A 266 -13.98 6.18 -8.85
C ALA A 266 -13.36 7.48 -8.30
N VAL A 267 -13.35 8.54 -9.11
CA VAL A 267 -12.91 9.87 -8.65
C VAL A 267 -14.04 10.88 -8.70
N PHE A 268 -14.07 11.79 -7.74
CA PHE A 268 -15.03 12.88 -7.65
C PHE A 268 -14.34 14.24 -7.93
N PRO A 269 -14.79 15.05 -8.90
CA PRO A 269 -14.19 16.34 -9.21
C PRO A 269 -14.58 17.42 -8.19
N LEU A 270 -13.99 17.32 -6.99
CA LEU A 270 -14.24 18.19 -5.84
C LEU A 270 -14.14 19.67 -6.21
N ARG A 271 -13.06 20.08 -6.88
CA ARG A 271 -12.81 21.49 -7.23
C ARG A 271 -13.90 22.05 -8.14
N GLU A 272 -14.41 21.27 -9.09
CA GLU A 272 -15.52 21.68 -9.95
C GLU A 272 -16.83 21.76 -9.17
N GLN A 273 -17.11 20.79 -8.30
CA GLN A 273 -18.30 20.85 -7.44
C GLN A 273 -18.30 22.08 -6.53
N ILE A 274 -17.13 22.46 -5.98
CA ILE A 274 -16.96 23.68 -5.18
C ILE A 274 -17.34 24.92 -6.00
N TYR A 275 -16.91 25.03 -7.26
CA TYR A 275 -17.31 26.13 -8.13
C TYR A 275 -18.82 26.10 -8.44
N LYS A 276 -19.41 24.93 -8.74
CA LYS A 276 -20.86 24.78 -9.02
C LYS A 276 -21.72 25.16 -7.80
N VAL A 277 -21.30 24.80 -6.58
CA VAL A 277 -21.93 25.25 -5.33
C VAL A 277 -21.73 26.75 -5.10
N ALA A 278 -20.53 27.28 -5.32
CA ALA A 278 -20.23 28.71 -5.14
C ALA A 278 -20.95 29.62 -6.15
N GLU A 279 -21.24 29.13 -7.35
CA GLU A 279 -22.11 29.82 -8.32
C GLU A 279 -23.58 29.73 -7.88
N ALA A 280 -24.12 28.52 -7.67
CA ALA A 280 -25.54 28.33 -7.35
C ALA A 280 -25.98 28.97 -6.02
N THR A 281 -25.05 29.19 -5.09
CA THR A 281 -25.31 29.87 -3.81
C THR A 281 -24.80 31.33 -3.75
N ASN A 282 -24.27 31.85 -4.87
CA ASN A 282 -23.72 33.20 -5.07
C ASN A 282 -22.55 33.61 -4.13
N VAL A 283 -21.91 32.65 -3.43
CA VAL A 283 -20.77 32.90 -2.52
C VAL A 283 -19.40 32.77 -3.21
N GLN A 284 -18.31 33.19 -2.53
CA GLN A 284 -16.94 32.97 -3.02
C GLN A 284 -16.57 31.46 -2.98
N PRO A 285 -15.68 30.95 -3.86
CA PRO A 285 -15.31 29.53 -3.92
C PRO A 285 -14.90 28.91 -2.59
N GLN A 286 -14.18 29.65 -1.75
CA GLN A 286 -13.76 29.22 -0.40
C GLN A 286 -14.98 28.91 0.49
N GLN A 287 -15.98 29.79 0.49
CA GLN A 287 -17.25 29.56 1.19
C GLN A 287 -18.09 28.47 0.50
N GLY A 288 -17.98 28.33 -0.82
CA GLY A 288 -18.58 27.20 -1.56
C GLY A 288 -18.04 25.84 -1.09
N GLY A 289 -16.75 25.76 -0.78
CA GLY A 289 -16.12 24.58 -0.18
C GLY A 289 -16.59 24.30 1.24
N ILE A 290 -16.72 25.35 2.08
CA ILE A 290 -17.30 25.22 3.44
C ILE A 290 -18.77 24.78 3.38
N ASN A 291 -19.51 25.21 2.36
CA ASN A 291 -20.92 24.85 2.14
C ASN A 291 -21.09 23.46 1.47
N LEU A 292 -20.02 22.85 0.94
CA LEU A 292 -20.07 21.54 0.28
C LEU A 292 -19.81 20.43 1.30
N GLU A 293 -20.88 19.79 1.75
CA GLU A 293 -20.81 18.66 2.68
C GLU A 293 -21.34 17.39 2.02
N ILE A 294 -20.46 16.42 1.80
CA ILE A 294 -20.82 15.05 1.39
C ILE A 294 -21.28 14.31 2.66
N LEU A 295 -22.49 13.77 2.63
CA LEU A 295 -23.13 13.12 3.78
C LEU A 295 -23.05 11.60 3.70
N ASP A 296 -23.25 11.03 2.51
CA ASP A 296 -23.33 9.59 2.29
C ASP A 296 -23.11 9.24 0.80
N TYR A 297 -23.18 7.95 0.48
CA TYR A 297 -23.21 7.44 -0.90
C TYR A 297 -24.27 6.35 -1.05
N GLN A 298 -24.63 6.04 -2.30
CA GLN A 298 -25.45 4.89 -2.64
C GLN A 298 -24.73 4.09 -3.72
N ILE A 299 -24.69 2.77 -3.57
CA ILE A 299 -24.04 1.84 -4.48
C ILE A 299 -24.98 0.68 -4.81
N GLU A 300 -25.05 0.34 -6.10
CA GLU A 300 -25.83 -0.77 -6.63
C GLU A 300 -24.94 -1.65 -7.50
N ARG A 301 -25.25 -2.95 -7.56
CA ARG A 301 -24.61 -3.92 -8.43
C ARG A 301 -25.62 -4.61 -9.35
N GLN A 302 -25.12 -5.13 -10.46
CA GLN A 302 -25.80 -6.11 -11.29
C GLN A 302 -24.93 -7.37 -11.37
N THR A 303 -25.56 -8.53 -11.24
CA THR A 303 -24.94 -9.84 -11.48
C THR A 303 -25.19 -10.24 -12.93
N LYS A 304 -24.16 -10.74 -13.61
CA LYS A 304 -24.26 -11.21 -15.00
C LYS A 304 -25.19 -12.42 -15.11
N GLN A 305 -26.13 -12.37 -16.05
CA GLN A 305 -27.02 -13.49 -16.37
C GLN A 305 -26.42 -14.39 -17.48
N GLU A 306 -26.69 -15.69 -17.42
CA GLU A 306 -26.20 -16.67 -18.41
C GLU A 306 -27.04 -16.73 -19.69
N SER A 307 -28.28 -16.24 -19.66
CA SER A 307 -29.22 -16.31 -20.79
C SER A 307 -29.89 -14.95 -21.05
N GLY A 308 -30.12 -14.63 -22.32
CA GLY A 308 -30.69 -13.34 -22.74
C GLY A 308 -29.64 -12.22 -22.82
N ASP A 309 -30.02 -11.01 -22.44
CA ASP A 309 -29.07 -9.90 -22.21
C ASP A 309 -28.29 -10.20 -20.91
N PRO A 310 -26.95 -10.33 -20.96
CA PRO A 310 -26.14 -10.60 -19.76
C PRO A 310 -26.31 -9.58 -18.64
N TRP A 311 -26.86 -8.38 -18.91
CA TRP A 311 -27.09 -7.32 -17.94
C TRP A 311 -28.54 -6.83 -17.88
N GLY A 312 -29.49 -7.63 -18.38
CA GLY A 312 -30.93 -7.32 -18.37
C GLY A 312 -31.62 -7.45 -17.00
N GLY A 313 -30.91 -7.93 -15.97
CA GLY A 313 -31.43 -8.02 -14.60
C GLY A 313 -31.63 -6.67 -13.91
N PRO A 314 -32.35 -6.61 -12.78
CA PRO A 314 -32.47 -5.39 -11.98
C PRO A 314 -31.10 -4.96 -11.42
N TRP A 315 -30.97 -3.66 -11.11
CA TRP A 315 -29.91 -3.19 -10.22
C TRP A 315 -30.32 -3.46 -8.78
N GLU A 316 -29.41 -4.04 -7.99
CA GLU A 316 -29.64 -4.42 -6.60
C GLU A 316 -28.74 -3.57 -5.68
N PRO A 317 -29.26 -3.01 -4.57
CA PRO A 317 -28.43 -2.27 -3.62
C PRO A 317 -27.42 -3.22 -2.96
N VAL A 318 -26.16 -2.78 -2.84
CA VAL A 318 -25.13 -3.58 -2.16
C VAL A 318 -25.28 -3.42 -0.65
N ASP A 319 -25.15 -4.52 0.11
CA ASP A 319 -25.20 -4.45 1.56
C ASP A 319 -23.90 -3.89 2.15
N ILE A 320 -23.92 -2.59 2.46
CA ILE A 320 -22.84 -1.87 3.15
C ILE A 320 -22.57 -2.47 4.54
N ASN A 321 -23.57 -3.09 5.18
CA ASN A 321 -23.41 -3.65 6.53
C ASN A 321 -22.47 -4.87 6.53
N THR A 322 -22.51 -5.74 5.51
CA THR A 322 -21.55 -6.84 5.36
C THR A 322 -20.10 -6.32 5.35
N SER A 323 -19.82 -5.25 4.62
CA SER A 323 -18.48 -4.65 4.56
C SER A 323 -18.13 -3.84 5.83
N ALA A 324 -19.10 -3.26 6.52
CA ALA A 324 -18.91 -2.65 7.84
C ALA A 324 -18.64 -3.69 8.93
N ASP A 325 -19.29 -4.86 8.87
CA ASP A 325 -19.05 -5.99 9.76
C ASP A 325 -17.67 -6.59 9.53
N VAL A 326 -17.20 -6.69 8.27
CA VAL A 326 -15.82 -7.11 7.99
C VAL A 326 -14.81 -6.14 8.61
N LEU A 327 -15.05 -4.82 8.54
CA LEU A 327 -14.19 -3.81 9.18
C LEU A 327 -14.24 -3.86 10.71
N THR A 328 -15.42 -3.91 11.31
CA THR A 328 -15.63 -3.72 12.76
C THR A 328 -15.60 -4.99 13.58
N LYS A 329 -16.10 -6.11 13.04
CA LYS A 329 -16.24 -7.40 13.73
C LYS A 329 -15.26 -8.46 13.22
N MET A 330 -14.66 -8.29 12.03
CA MET A 330 -13.76 -9.29 11.44
C MET A 330 -12.37 -8.76 11.07
N SER A 331 -12.00 -7.54 11.46
CA SER A 331 -10.64 -7.04 11.33
C SER A 331 -10.06 -6.62 12.68
N VAL A 332 -8.81 -7.03 12.93
CA VAL A 332 -8.01 -6.66 14.12
C VAL A 332 -7.73 -5.15 14.19
N GLY A 333 -7.93 -4.43 13.09
CA GLY A 333 -7.75 -2.98 13.00
C GLY A 333 -7.82 -2.49 11.57
N LEU A 334 -7.74 -1.17 11.40
CA LEU A 334 -7.67 -0.54 10.08
C LEU A 334 -6.22 -0.44 9.61
N GLU A 335 -5.98 -0.79 8.35
CA GLU A 335 -4.71 -0.54 7.66
C GLU A 335 -4.67 0.95 7.25
N PRO A 336 -3.53 1.65 7.38
CA PRO A 336 -3.42 3.02 6.92
C PRO A 336 -3.66 3.13 5.41
N ASP A 337 -4.19 4.27 4.99
CA ASP A 337 -4.44 4.51 3.57
C ASP A 337 -3.12 4.68 2.79
N VAL A 338 -3.17 4.34 1.51
CA VAL A 338 -2.03 4.45 0.58
C VAL A 338 -2.12 5.68 -0.32
N VAL A 339 -3.06 6.59 -0.02
CA VAL A 339 -3.16 7.95 -0.59
C VAL A 339 -3.16 8.97 0.54
N TYR A 340 -2.74 10.20 0.26
CA TYR A 340 -2.82 11.30 1.25
C TYR A 340 -4.23 11.47 1.81
N THR A 341 -4.37 11.74 3.11
CA THR A 341 -5.68 11.95 3.78
C THR A 341 -6.45 13.18 3.25
N SER A 342 -5.85 13.99 2.37
CA SER A 342 -6.50 15.08 1.62
C SER A 342 -7.36 14.58 0.44
N LEU A 343 -7.15 13.35 -0.03
CA LEU A 343 -7.89 12.73 -1.14
C LEU A 343 -9.09 11.90 -0.68
N THR A 344 -9.34 11.80 0.63
CA THR A 344 -10.34 10.90 1.22
C THR A 344 -11.40 11.66 2.02
N ASP A 345 -12.66 11.22 1.91
CA ASP A 345 -13.74 11.66 2.80
C ASP A 345 -14.45 10.40 3.33
N PRO A 346 -14.51 10.18 4.66
CA PRO A 346 -15.20 9.02 5.23
C PRO A 346 -16.67 8.86 4.81
N ALA A 347 -17.33 9.92 4.32
CA ALA A 347 -18.67 9.81 3.73
C ALA A 347 -18.72 9.00 2.41
N MET A 348 -17.58 8.65 1.79
CA MET A 348 -17.53 7.88 0.52
C MET A 348 -16.22 7.09 0.27
N THR A 349 -15.20 7.24 1.10
CA THR A 349 -13.96 6.46 1.04
C THR A 349 -13.95 5.42 2.16
N MET A 350 -14.18 4.15 1.82
CA MET A 350 -14.11 3.04 2.77
C MET A 350 -12.69 2.86 3.31
N PRO A 351 -12.48 2.73 4.63
CA PRO A 351 -11.17 2.38 5.20
C PRO A 351 -10.74 0.98 4.79
N LEU A 352 -9.46 0.69 4.97
CA LEU A 352 -8.85 -0.58 4.59
C LEU A 352 -8.84 -1.52 5.82
N PRO A 353 -9.37 -2.75 5.75
CA PRO A 353 -9.23 -3.72 6.84
C PRO A 353 -7.80 -4.29 6.84
N ALA A 354 -7.23 -4.52 8.03
CA ALA A 354 -5.89 -5.07 8.17
C ALA A 354 -5.77 -6.49 7.57
N ARG A 355 -4.90 -6.64 6.57
CA ARG A 355 -4.55 -7.96 6.02
C ARG A 355 -3.59 -8.72 6.95
N VAL A 356 -3.54 -10.05 6.85
CA VAL A 356 -2.48 -10.89 7.44
C VAL A 356 -1.22 -10.85 6.57
N SER A 357 -1.40 -11.08 5.27
CA SER A 357 -0.35 -11.05 4.25
C SER A 357 -0.59 -9.94 3.23
N GLY A 358 0.47 -9.48 2.58
CA GLY A 358 0.34 -8.45 1.56
C GLY A 358 0.14 -7.04 2.11
N GLN A 359 -0.06 -6.09 1.21
CA GLN A 359 -0.42 -4.70 1.47
C GLN A 359 -1.47 -4.28 0.43
N TRP A 360 -2.41 -3.42 0.78
CA TRP A 360 -3.31 -2.81 -0.21
C TRP A 360 -2.55 -1.77 -1.05
N MET A 361 -2.42 -1.92 -2.38
CA MET A 361 -1.75 -0.92 -3.24
C MET A 361 -2.62 -0.53 -4.46
N LYS A 362 -2.54 -1.28 -5.56
CA LYS A 362 -3.23 -0.95 -6.83
C LYS A 362 -4.70 -1.33 -6.81
N ASP A 363 -5.05 -2.30 -5.97
CA ASP A 363 -6.43 -2.73 -5.71
C ASP A 363 -7.29 -1.65 -5.02
N VAL A 364 -6.68 -0.64 -4.36
CA VAL A 364 -7.38 0.40 -3.57
C VAL A 364 -7.17 1.83 -4.07
N THR A 365 -6.32 2.01 -5.08
CA THR A 365 -5.99 3.31 -5.70
C THR A 365 -6.62 3.42 -7.09
N HIS A 366 -6.80 4.64 -7.58
CA HIS A 366 -7.38 4.89 -8.91
C HIS A 366 -6.32 5.50 -9.85
N PRO A 367 -6.22 5.09 -11.13
CA PRO A 367 -5.18 5.57 -12.04
C PRO A 367 -5.09 7.10 -12.19
N ARG A 368 -6.22 7.84 -12.08
CA ARG A 368 -6.20 9.32 -12.13
C ARG A 368 -5.53 9.97 -10.91
N ILE A 369 -5.32 9.23 -9.82
CA ILE A 369 -4.62 9.68 -8.61
C ILE A 369 -3.34 8.87 -8.30
N GLU A 370 -2.84 8.03 -9.22
CA GLU A 370 -1.62 7.22 -9.00
C GLU A 370 -0.38 8.08 -8.66
N LYS A 371 -0.36 9.35 -9.09
CA LYS A 371 0.67 10.35 -8.73
C LYS A 371 0.66 10.78 -7.26
N PHE A 372 -0.36 10.40 -6.50
CA PHE A 372 -0.57 10.77 -5.10
C PHE A 372 -0.59 9.55 -4.16
N THR A 373 -0.12 8.39 -4.62
CA THR A 373 0.10 7.24 -3.75
C THR A 373 1.30 7.48 -2.84
N LEU A 374 1.15 7.16 -1.56
CA LEU A 374 2.21 7.28 -0.55
C LEU A 374 3.26 6.18 -0.75
N THR A 375 4.54 6.52 -0.63
CA THR A 375 5.60 5.50 -0.47
C THR A 375 5.49 4.82 0.90
N PRO A 376 6.03 3.60 1.10
CA PRO A 376 5.97 2.92 2.41
C PRO A 376 6.53 3.74 3.58
N GLU A 377 7.50 4.63 3.34
CA GLU A 377 8.04 5.55 4.34
C GLU A 377 7.07 6.72 4.64
N GLN A 378 6.36 7.20 3.63
CA GLN A 378 5.30 8.21 3.78
C GLN A 378 4.06 7.65 4.49
N ILE A 379 3.69 6.38 4.24
CA ILE A 379 2.61 5.69 4.97
C ILE A 379 2.94 5.65 6.47
N GLN A 380 4.17 5.28 6.86
CA GLN A 380 4.59 5.27 8.28
C GLN A 380 4.60 6.68 8.89
N GLN A 381 4.90 7.71 8.10
CA GLN A 381 4.84 9.10 8.54
C GLN A 381 3.40 9.59 8.74
N GLU A 382 2.50 9.29 7.81
CA GLU A 382 1.06 9.63 7.90
C GLU A 382 0.41 8.89 9.09
N VAL A 383 0.77 7.63 9.35
CA VAL A 383 0.34 6.88 10.57
C VAL A 383 0.69 7.63 11.85
N ARG A 384 1.96 8.04 12.02
CA ARG A 384 2.40 8.76 13.23
C ARG A 384 1.65 10.10 13.37
N PHE A 385 1.48 10.83 12.25
CA PHE A 385 0.74 12.08 12.23
C PHE A 385 -0.74 11.90 12.59
N GLN A 386 -1.41 10.88 12.04
CA GLN A 386 -2.80 10.53 12.37
C GLN A 386 -2.93 10.14 13.85
N GLN A 387 -2.01 9.35 14.41
CA GLN A 387 -1.99 8.98 15.83
C GLN A 387 -1.85 10.20 16.76
N GLU A 388 -0.90 11.10 16.48
CA GLU A 388 -0.75 12.33 17.27
C GLU A 388 -1.96 13.27 17.15
N ALA A 389 -2.50 13.42 15.94
CA ALA A 389 -3.65 14.27 15.70
C ALA A 389 -4.95 13.70 16.31
N LEU A 390 -5.12 12.37 16.34
CA LEU A 390 -6.16 11.68 17.10
C LEU A 390 -6.05 12.00 18.59
N ARG A 391 -4.84 11.92 19.17
CA ARG A 391 -4.62 12.24 20.58
C ARG A 391 -4.99 13.70 20.91
N ARG A 392 -4.57 14.66 20.06
CA ARG A 392 -4.98 16.08 20.17
C ARG A 392 -6.48 16.26 19.99
N LEU A 393 -7.13 15.49 19.11
CA LEU A 393 -8.58 15.50 18.93
C LEU A 393 -9.33 14.95 20.15
N GLU A 394 -8.80 13.96 20.87
CA GLU A 394 -9.38 13.49 22.15
C GLU A 394 -9.14 14.45 23.32
N GLU A 395 -8.05 15.21 23.29
CA GLU A 395 -7.81 16.33 24.20
C GLU A 395 -8.86 17.43 23.95
N LEU A 396 -9.09 17.83 22.69
CA LEU A 396 -10.06 18.86 22.28
C LEU A 396 -11.54 18.43 22.37
N LYS A 397 -11.89 17.16 22.08
CA LYS A 397 -13.28 16.65 22.16
C LYS A 397 -13.88 16.72 23.56
N LYS A 398 -13.05 16.86 24.60
CA LYS A 398 -13.50 17.08 25.99
C LYS A 398 -14.04 18.51 26.24
N GLU A 399 -13.77 19.44 25.31
CA GLU A 399 -14.15 20.86 25.40
C GLU A 399 -15.16 21.29 24.32
N LEU A 400 -15.37 20.48 23.27
CA LEU A 400 -16.20 20.82 22.10
C LEU A 400 -17.61 20.19 22.17
N PRO A 401 -18.65 20.89 21.69
CA PRO A 401 -20.00 20.33 21.55
C PRO A 401 -20.06 19.27 20.43
N PRO A 402 -21.01 18.32 20.48
CA PRO A 402 -21.18 17.31 19.42
C PRO A 402 -21.58 17.97 18.08
N PRO A 403 -21.15 17.39 16.93
CA PRO A 403 -21.44 17.94 15.62
C PRO A 403 -22.97 17.92 15.32
N PRO A 404 -23.51 18.94 14.63
CA PRO A 404 -24.95 19.14 14.43
C PRO A 404 -25.55 18.30 13.29
N ALA A 405 -24.74 17.48 12.63
CA ALA A 405 -25.16 16.50 11.64
C ALA A 405 -24.28 15.25 11.77
N GLN A 406 -24.88 14.07 11.77
CA GLN A 406 -24.14 12.82 11.58
C GLN A 406 -23.90 12.65 10.08
N LYS A 407 -22.63 12.66 9.66
CA LYS A 407 -22.25 12.02 8.40
C LYS A 407 -22.55 10.53 8.50
N ALA A 408 -22.90 9.93 7.36
CA ALA A 408 -23.10 8.50 7.20
C ALA A 408 -21.87 7.89 6.50
N GLY A 409 -22.04 6.79 5.77
CA GLY A 409 -20.92 6.00 5.26
C GLY A 409 -20.00 5.53 6.40
N TRP A 410 -18.72 5.94 6.34
CA TRP A 410 -17.65 5.42 7.19
C TRP A 410 -17.15 6.41 8.26
N SER A 411 -17.80 7.57 8.44
CA SER A 411 -17.38 8.59 9.42
C SER A 411 -17.47 8.16 10.89
N ASN A 412 -18.13 7.05 11.18
CA ASN A 412 -18.12 6.42 12.50
C ASN A 412 -16.83 5.60 12.76
N LEU A 413 -16.07 5.28 11.72
CA LEU A 413 -14.84 4.47 11.78
C LEU A 413 -13.56 5.29 11.48
N VAL A 414 -13.69 6.41 10.75
CA VAL A 414 -12.55 7.21 10.28
C VAL A 414 -12.84 8.71 10.45
N ILE A 415 -11.86 9.46 10.96
CA ILE A 415 -11.90 10.93 10.99
C ILE A 415 -11.35 11.48 9.68
N SER A 416 -12.01 12.47 9.07
CA SER A 416 -11.56 13.02 7.78
C SER A 416 -10.30 13.88 7.94
N GLY A 417 -9.45 13.90 6.90
CA GLY A 417 -8.29 14.79 6.86
C GLY A 417 -8.65 16.27 7.01
N SER A 418 -9.84 16.67 6.56
CA SER A 418 -10.40 18.02 6.74
C SER A 418 -10.81 18.33 8.20
N GLN A 419 -11.45 17.40 8.91
CA GLN A 419 -11.75 17.53 10.34
C GLN A 419 -10.47 17.59 11.17
N LEU A 420 -9.52 16.71 10.85
CA LEU A 420 -8.23 16.57 11.52
C LEU A 420 -7.36 17.82 11.32
N THR A 421 -7.30 18.35 10.09
CA THR A 421 -6.65 19.65 9.79
C THR A 421 -7.32 20.80 10.54
N GLY A 422 -8.65 20.89 10.52
CA GLY A 422 -9.38 21.95 11.23
C GLY A 422 -9.10 21.97 12.73
N ALA A 423 -9.07 20.79 13.36
CA ALA A 423 -8.73 20.66 14.78
C ALA A 423 -7.26 21.02 15.07
N VAL A 424 -6.30 20.54 14.26
CA VAL A 424 -4.86 20.75 14.51
C VAL A 424 -4.41 22.19 14.23
N MET A 425 -5.01 22.88 13.24
CA MET A 425 -4.64 24.25 12.87
C MET A 425 -5.14 25.32 13.86
N GLY A 426 -5.97 24.97 14.85
CA GLY A 426 -6.60 25.92 15.78
C GLY A 426 -7.62 26.87 15.13
N GLY A 427 -7.87 26.73 13.82
CA GLY A 427 -8.98 27.35 13.12
C GLY A 427 -10.27 26.66 13.53
N GLY A 428 -10.89 27.17 14.61
CA GLY A 428 -11.94 26.51 15.37
C GLY A 428 -12.94 25.73 14.52
N ALA A 429 -13.18 24.47 14.90
CA ALA A 429 -14.26 23.67 14.33
C ALA A 429 -15.56 24.47 14.47
N TYR A 430 -16.21 24.71 13.32
CA TYR A 430 -17.08 25.86 13.07
C TYR A 430 -16.35 27.21 13.01
N GLY A 431 -16.15 27.67 11.77
CA GLY A 431 -16.31 29.09 11.41
C GLY A 431 -17.76 29.55 11.58
N GLY A 432 -18.36 29.25 12.74
CA GLY A 432 -19.70 29.65 13.13
C GLY A 432 -19.68 31.13 13.42
N GLY A 433 -20.22 31.93 12.50
CA GLY A 433 -20.19 33.38 12.63
C GLY A 433 -20.88 33.84 13.91
N LEU A 434 -20.27 34.79 14.61
CA LEU A 434 -20.91 35.63 15.63
C LEU A 434 -21.91 36.62 14.99
N GLY A 435 -22.76 36.10 14.11
CA GLY A 435 -23.85 36.78 13.41
C GLY A 435 -25.19 36.16 13.80
N GLY A 436 -25.44 36.05 15.10
CA GLY A 436 -26.53 35.23 15.64
C GLY A 436 -27.07 35.64 17.02
N MET A 437 -26.75 36.82 17.55
CA MET A 437 -27.57 37.40 18.61
C MET A 437 -28.77 38.10 17.99
N GLY A 438 -29.96 37.59 18.32
CA GLY A 438 -31.23 38.09 17.80
C GLY A 438 -31.52 39.53 18.21
N GLY A 439 -32.22 40.27 17.35
CA GLY A 439 -32.53 41.67 17.58
C GLY A 439 -33.46 41.88 18.78
N TYR A 440 -33.00 42.68 19.74
CA TYR A 440 -33.88 43.50 20.56
C TYR A 440 -33.85 44.92 20.00
N ALA A 441 -35.03 45.45 19.67
CA ALA A 441 -35.16 46.81 19.14
C ALA A 441 -34.79 47.83 20.23
N MET A 442 -33.71 48.58 20.00
CA MET A 442 -33.46 49.85 20.70
C MET A 442 -33.97 51.00 19.83
N PRO A 443 -34.66 52.00 20.42
CA PRO A 443 -35.34 53.02 19.65
C PRO A 443 -34.37 54.03 19.02
N GLU A 444 -34.80 54.53 17.87
CA GLU A 444 -34.28 55.69 17.15
C GLU A 444 -33.93 56.87 18.09
N MET A 445 -32.64 57.15 18.26
CA MET A 445 -32.15 58.39 18.86
C MET A 445 -31.46 59.26 17.81
N SER A 446 -32.20 60.24 17.30
CA SER A 446 -31.66 61.35 16.54
C SER A 446 -30.78 62.22 17.45
N MET A 447 -29.48 62.27 17.16
CA MET A 447 -28.53 63.24 17.70
C MET A 447 -27.69 63.79 16.54
N GLY A 448 -27.97 65.04 16.16
CA GLY A 448 -27.30 65.71 15.05
C GLY A 448 -26.30 66.77 15.51
N GLY A 449 -25.31 67.05 14.67
CA GLY A 449 -24.46 68.24 14.75
C GLY A 449 -23.26 68.14 15.71
N GLY A 450 -22.06 68.15 15.15
CA GLY A 450 -20.80 68.26 15.91
C GLY A 450 -19.61 68.33 14.97
N MET A 451 -18.86 69.44 15.02
CA MET A 451 -17.68 69.62 14.17
C MET A 451 -16.46 68.86 14.71
N GLY A 452 -15.63 68.35 13.78
CA GLY A 452 -14.24 68.81 13.73
C GLY A 452 -13.14 67.84 14.17
N ALA A 453 -11.92 68.29 13.85
CA ALA A 453 -10.61 67.76 14.24
C ALA A 453 -10.16 66.40 13.66
N GLU A 454 -9.09 66.51 12.89
CA GLU A 454 -8.12 65.49 12.53
C GLU A 454 -7.68 64.61 13.72
N MET A 455 -7.59 63.29 13.50
CA MET A 455 -6.44 62.49 13.95
C MET A 455 -6.22 61.33 12.97
N GLY A 456 -4.96 61.09 12.61
CA GLY A 456 -4.60 60.12 11.57
C GLY A 456 -4.43 58.70 12.10
N GLY A 457 -5.18 57.75 11.53
CA GLY A 457 -4.92 56.32 11.66
C GLY A 457 -4.13 55.79 10.45
N MET A 458 -2.84 55.46 10.63
CA MET A 458 -2.04 54.83 9.57
C MET A 458 -2.49 53.37 9.39
N SER A 459 -3.09 53.04 8.24
CA SER A 459 -3.47 51.66 7.88
C SER A 459 -2.45 51.08 6.88
N PRO A 460 -1.65 50.06 7.25
CA PRO A 460 -0.52 49.60 6.44
C PRO A 460 -0.90 48.53 5.41
N TYR A 461 -1.73 48.89 4.42
CA TYR A 461 -1.94 48.07 3.20
C TYR A 461 -1.51 48.83 1.95
N GLY A 462 -0.18 48.96 1.79
CA GLY A 462 0.45 49.49 0.58
C GLY A 462 0.46 48.46 -0.55
N ALA A 463 0.19 48.91 -1.78
CA ALA A 463 0.16 48.04 -2.95
C ALA A 463 1.55 47.49 -3.35
N GLY A 464 1.60 46.22 -3.76
CA GLY A 464 2.81 45.52 -4.19
C GLY A 464 2.62 44.76 -5.50
N GLY A 465 2.19 45.45 -6.56
CA GLY A 465 2.08 44.85 -7.89
C GLY A 465 3.46 44.73 -8.56
N GLY A 466 3.91 43.50 -8.86
CA GLY A 466 5.23 43.27 -9.44
C GLY A 466 5.40 41.90 -10.11
N THR A 467 5.27 41.87 -11.44
CA THR A 467 5.80 40.85 -12.37
C THR A 467 5.59 39.36 -12.01
N ILE A 468 4.55 38.75 -12.58
CA ILE A 468 4.52 37.30 -12.82
C ILE A 468 5.53 36.99 -13.94
N GLY A 469 6.66 36.36 -13.61
CA GLY A 469 7.62 35.84 -14.59
C GLY A 469 7.31 34.39 -14.98
N ALA A 470 7.47 34.04 -16.25
CA ALA A 470 7.21 32.68 -16.73
C ALA A 470 8.20 31.65 -16.11
N PRO A 471 7.76 30.41 -15.80
CA PRO A 471 8.58 29.40 -15.13
C PRO A 471 9.62 28.77 -16.09
N GLY A 472 10.76 29.43 -16.26
CA GLY A 472 11.82 29.07 -17.20
C GLY A 472 13.14 28.55 -16.57
N THR A 473 13.12 27.94 -15.39
CA THR A 473 14.32 27.26 -14.82
C THR A 473 13.97 25.97 -14.10
N GLY A 474 14.67 24.87 -14.45
CA GLY A 474 14.53 23.56 -13.81
C GLY A 474 15.21 23.51 -12.44
N LYS A 475 14.66 24.21 -11.45
CA LYS A 475 15.03 24.01 -10.05
C LYS A 475 14.39 22.70 -9.55
N PRO A 476 15.10 21.84 -8.80
CA PRO A 476 14.47 20.70 -8.15
C PRO A 476 13.40 21.19 -7.18
N ALA A 477 12.35 20.38 -6.97
CA ALA A 477 11.29 20.69 -6.03
C ALA A 477 11.86 20.98 -4.62
N PRO A 478 11.32 21.96 -3.88
CA PRO A 478 11.79 22.27 -2.54
C PRO A 478 11.61 21.03 -1.65
N LYS A 479 12.70 20.60 -0.98
CA LYS A 479 12.63 19.50 -0.03
C LYS A 479 11.67 19.87 1.11
N VAL A 480 10.61 19.09 1.27
CA VAL A 480 9.81 19.09 2.50
C VAL A 480 10.72 18.61 3.63
N LYS A 481 10.61 19.24 4.81
CA LYS A 481 11.34 18.80 6.01
C LYS A 481 10.82 17.45 6.50
N SER A 482 11.64 16.70 7.21
CA SER A 482 11.15 15.46 7.82
C SER A 482 10.14 15.79 8.93
N ILE A 483 9.18 14.90 9.17
CA ILE A 483 8.26 15.06 10.31
C ILE A 483 9.02 15.04 11.64
N GLU A 484 10.19 14.39 11.71
CA GLU A 484 11.07 14.47 12.88
C GLU A 484 11.70 15.87 13.07
N GLU A 485 11.96 16.65 12.01
CA GLU A 485 12.30 18.08 12.15
C GLU A 485 11.07 18.90 12.58
N LEU A 486 9.88 18.63 12.02
CA LEU A 486 8.64 19.34 12.34
C LEU A 486 8.22 19.15 13.81
N LEU A 487 8.21 17.91 14.31
CA LEU A 487 7.82 17.57 15.69
C LEU A 487 8.78 18.15 16.74
N ASN A 488 10.02 18.49 16.35
CA ASN A 488 10.98 19.18 17.21
C ASN A 488 10.92 20.72 17.10
N MET A 489 9.99 21.29 16.30
CA MET A 489 9.75 22.72 16.28
C MET A 489 8.83 23.18 17.41
N LYS A 490 8.88 24.48 17.73
CA LYS A 490 7.93 25.11 18.65
C LYS A 490 6.56 25.21 18.01
N ASP A 491 5.49 25.16 18.80
CA ASP A 491 4.11 25.03 18.33
C ASP A 491 3.71 26.03 17.23
N LYS A 492 4.18 27.28 17.31
CA LYS A 492 3.91 28.31 16.29
C LYS A 492 4.66 28.12 14.98
N ASP A 493 5.87 27.59 15.03
CA ASP A 493 6.69 27.32 13.84
C ASP A 493 6.23 26.01 13.18
N LEU A 494 5.92 24.99 14.00
CA LEU A 494 5.25 23.75 13.60
C LEU A 494 3.92 24.04 12.90
N ALA A 495 3.00 24.78 13.52
CA ALA A 495 1.70 25.08 12.92
C ALA A 495 1.83 25.81 11.58
N LYS A 496 2.86 26.66 11.41
CA LYS A 496 3.12 27.35 10.15
C LYS A 496 3.69 26.41 9.09
N GLU A 497 4.68 25.58 9.40
CA GLU A 497 5.24 24.62 8.44
C GLU A 497 4.21 23.53 8.07
N LEU A 498 3.36 23.13 9.01
CA LEU A 498 2.23 22.24 8.78
C LEU A 498 1.21 22.89 7.84
N ALA A 499 0.89 24.18 8.02
CA ALA A 499 0.03 24.93 7.10
C ALA A 499 0.68 25.05 5.70
N ASP A 500 1.96 25.40 5.63
CA ASP A 500 2.73 25.47 4.38
C ASP A 500 2.86 24.10 3.69
N TYR A 501 2.80 22.98 4.41
CA TYR A 501 2.75 21.63 3.86
C TYR A 501 1.35 21.28 3.37
N VAL A 502 0.33 21.49 4.21
CA VAL A 502 -1.08 21.26 3.88
C VAL A 502 -1.50 22.07 2.66
N ASP A 503 -1.18 23.37 2.57
CA ASP A 503 -1.53 24.19 1.39
C ASP A 503 -0.87 23.66 0.10
N LYS A 504 0.37 23.17 0.15
CA LYS A 504 1.06 22.58 -1.01
C LYS A 504 0.46 21.23 -1.42
N VAL A 505 0.09 20.40 -0.46
CA VAL A 505 -0.60 19.12 -0.73
C VAL A 505 -2.02 19.37 -1.24
N VAL A 506 -2.79 20.28 -0.61
CA VAL A 506 -4.18 20.61 -0.97
C VAL A 506 -4.27 21.34 -2.31
N THR A 507 -3.33 22.22 -2.67
CA THR A 507 -3.35 22.87 -4.00
C THR A 507 -2.94 21.95 -5.15
N ALA A 508 -2.33 20.80 -4.88
CA ALA A 508 -2.01 19.77 -5.87
C ALA A 508 -3.01 18.60 -5.89
N ALA A 509 -3.53 18.18 -4.73
CA ALA A 509 -4.41 17.03 -4.57
C ALA A 509 -5.91 17.40 -4.53
N GLY A 510 -6.27 18.60 -4.06
CA GLY A 510 -7.65 19.03 -3.80
C GLY A 510 -8.55 19.24 -5.02
N GLU A 511 -8.16 18.73 -6.18
CA GLU A 511 -9.01 18.70 -7.38
C GLU A 511 -9.93 17.48 -7.41
N LEU A 512 -9.47 16.34 -6.88
CA LEU A 512 -10.16 15.05 -6.89
C LEU A 512 -10.30 14.48 -5.49
N LEU A 513 -11.37 13.72 -5.23
CA LEU A 513 -11.46 12.80 -4.08
C LEU A 513 -11.67 11.37 -4.56
N LEU A 514 -11.19 10.40 -3.78
CA LEU A 514 -11.32 8.96 -4.02
C LEU A 514 -12.65 8.44 -3.47
N PHE A 515 -13.54 8.01 -4.37
CA PHE A 515 -14.59 7.07 -3.99
C PHE A 515 -13.98 5.66 -3.92
N ARG A 516 -14.18 4.97 -2.79
CA ARG A 516 -13.73 3.58 -2.62
C ARG A 516 -14.75 2.79 -1.82
N TYR A 517 -15.17 1.65 -2.35
CA TYR A 517 -15.97 0.64 -1.68
C TYR A 517 -15.35 -0.74 -1.93
N ILE A 518 -15.33 -1.62 -0.93
CA ILE A 518 -14.85 -2.99 -1.06
C ILE A 518 -16.03 -3.90 -0.76
N ASP A 519 -16.57 -4.55 -1.78
CA ASP A 519 -17.67 -5.50 -1.66
C ASP A 519 -17.15 -6.88 -1.24
N PHE A 520 -17.38 -7.25 0.02
CA PHE A 520 -17.08 -8.58 0.56
C PHE A 520 -18.26 -9.57 0.44
N SER A 521 -19.39 -9.13 -0.12
CA SER A 521 -20.62 -9.93 -0.32
C SER A 521 -20.69 -10.57 -1.72
N VAL A 522 -19.53 -10.81 -2.35
CA VAL A 522 -19.39 -11.31 -3.73
C VAL A 522 -19.17 -12.82 -3.75
N GLU A 523 -19.79 -13.50 -4.70
CA GLU A 523 -19.74 -14.96 -4.80
C GLU A 523 -18.71 -15.42 -5.86
N PRO A 524 -17.86 -16.43 -5.57
CA PRO A 524 -16.87 -16.96 -6.50
C PRO A 524 -17.49 -17.42 -7.83
N GLY A 525 -16.84 -17.09 -8.94
CA GLY A 525 -17.29 -17.42 -10.30
C GLY A 525 -18.29 -16.46 -10.91
N LYS A 526 -19.05 -15.71 -10.10
CA LYS A 526 -20.00 -14.71 -10.62
C LYS A 526 -19.27 -13.49 -11.17
N THR A 527 -19.88 -12.87 -12.18
CA THR A 527 -19.39 -11.62 -12.77
C THR A 527 -20.33 -10.49 -12.38
N TYR A 528 -19.79 -9.38 -11.88
CA TYR A 528 -20.56 -8.24 -11.38
C TYR A 528 -20.17 -6.95 -12.12
N ARG A 529 -21.08 -5.98 -12.18
CA ARG A 529 -20.76 -4.58 -12.48
C ARG A 529 -21.47 -3.66 -11.51
N TYR A 530 -20.88 -2.50 -11.22
CA TYR A 530 -21.33 -1.60 -10.16
C TYR A 530 -21.66 -0.21 -10.70
N ARG A 531 -22.50 0.53 -9.98
CA ARG A 531 -22.69 1.97 -10.14
C ARG A 531 -22.87 2.62 -8.77
N ALA A 532 -22.46 3.87 -8.64
CA ALA A 532 -22.55 4.64 -7.42
C ALA A 532 -22.99 6.09 -7.67
N ARG A 533 -23.56 6.72 -6.65
CA ARG A 533 -23.88 8.16 -6.60
C ARG A 533 -23.65 8.70 -5.19
N LEU A 534 -23.43 10.01 -5.09
CA LEU A 534 -23.19 10.68 -3.81
C LEU A 534 -24.45 11.37 -3.28
N VAL A 535 -24.53 11.45 -1.94
CA VAL A 535 -25.54 12.21 -1.21
C VAL A 535 -24.87 13.41 -0.55
N PHE A 536 -25.34 14.61 -0.90
CA PHE A 536 -24.82 15.87 -0.41
C PHE A 536 -25.85 16.55 0.50
N ARG A 537 -25.38 17.42 1.39
CA ARG A 537 -26.22 18.41 2.06
C ARG A 537 -26.64 19.49 1.08
N ASN A 538 -27.88 19.95 1.16
CA ASN A 538 -28.35 21.10 0.41
C ASN A 538 -27.82 22.40 1.06
N PRO A 539 -26.94 23.19 0.39
CA PRO A 539 -26.36 24.40 0.97
C PRO A 539 -27.34 25.59 1.03
N ASN A 540 -28.52 25.44 0.42
CA ASN A 540 -29.62 26.39 0.48
C ASN A 540 -30.73 26.00 1.48
N PHE A 541 -30.61 24.86 2.16
CA PHE A 541 -31.64 24.41 3.09
C PHE A 541 -31.88 25.42 4.21
N GLY A 542 -33.15 25.68 4.52
CA GLY A 542 -33.56 26.62 5.57
C GLY A 542 -33.39 28.11 5.23
N ARG A 543 -32.94 28.47 4.01
CA ARG A 543 -32.97 29.85 3.52
C ARG A 543 -34.39 30.26 3.12
N SER A 544 -34.67 31.57 3.04
CA SER A 544 -35.99 32.06 2.62
C SER A 544 -36.27 31.76 1.14
N ALA A 545 -37.52 31.46 0.80
CA ALA A 545 -37.95 31.24 -0.58
C ALA A 545 -37.75 32.50 -1.46
N GLU A 546 -37.81 33.69 -0.87
CA GLU A 546 -37.49 34.97 -1.52
C GLU A 546 -36.04 35.00 -2.05
N ALA A 547 -35.08 34.47 -1.28
CA ALA A 547 -33.69 34.39 -1.71
C ALA A 547 -33.49 33.41 -2.89
N ALA A 548 -34.37 32.43 -3.07
CA ALA A 548 -34.45 31.56 -4.25
C ALA A 548 -35.37 32.11 -5.36
N GLY A 549 -35.73 33.40 -5.33
CA GLY A 549 -36.59 34.02 -6.35
C GLY A 549 -38.02 33.47 -6.41
N GLY A 550 -38.47 32.81 -5.34
CA GLY A 550 -39.77 32.15 -5.25
C GLY A 550 -39.73 30.63 -5.45
N ASP A 551 -38.61 30.05 -5.91
CA ASP A 551 -38.49 28.59 -6.06
C ASP A 551 -38.23 27.89 -4.73
N THR A 552 -39.29 27.34 -4.13
CA THR A 552 -39.20 26.57 -2.89
C THR A 552 -38.41 25.27 -3.04
N THR A 553 -38.26 24.71 -4.25
CA THR A 553 -37.50 23.47 -4.47
C THR A 553 -35.99 23.65 -4.26
N VAL A 554 -35.49 24.89 -4.27
CA VAL A 554 -34.09 25.20 -3.95
C VAL A 554 -33.83 25.11 -2.43
N VAL A 555 -34.75 25.64 -1.61
CA VAL A 555 -34.57 25.78 -0.15
C VAL A 555 -35.18 24.66 0.68
N THR A 556 -36.06 23.85 0.09
CA THR A 556 -36.62 22.64 0.73
C THR A 556 -35.74 21.40 0.48
N GLY A 557 -35.90 20.40 1.35
CA GLY A 557 -35.12 19.15 1.33
C GLY A 557 -33.69 19.37 1.84
N GLU A 558 -33.32 18.64 2.90
CA GLU A 558 -32.01 18.74 3.57
C GLU A 558 -30.86 18.19 2.71
N THR A 559 -31.15 17.25 1.82
CA THR A 559 -30.16 16.54 1.01
C THR A 559 -30.40 16.69 -0.50
N ARG A 560 -29.38 16.34 -1.28
CA ARG A 560 -29.40 16.23 -2.75
C ARG A 560 -28.60 14.99 -3.14
N THR A 561 -28.87 14.42 -4.31
CA THR A 561 -28.10 13.29 -4.87
C THR A 561 -27.46 13.70 -6.20
N SER A 562 -26.26 13.21 -6.50
CA SER A 562 -25.79 13.21 -7.89
C SER A 562 -26.62 12.26 -8.76
N ASP A 563 -26.46 12.39 -10.08
CA ASP A 563 -26.73 11.28 -10.98
C ASP A 563 -25.85 10.07 -10.65
N TRP A 564 -26.27 8.89 -11.12
CA TRP A 564 -25.44 7.69 -11.12
C TRP A 564 -24.22 7.88 -12.04
N CYS A 565 -23.06 7.34 -11.63
CA CYS A 565 -21.95 7.14 -12.55
C CYS A 565 -22.28 6.11 -13.63
N GLU A 566 -21.43 6.05 -14.65
CA GLU A 566 -21.46 4.95 -15.63
C GLU A 566 -21.24 3.60 -14.92
N PRO A 567 -21.80 2.49 -15.44
CA PRO A 567 -21.44 1.17 -14.94
C PRO A 567 -19.93 0.91 -15.03
N THR A 568 -19.34 0.28 -14.01
CA THR A 568 -17.96 -0.21 -14.09
C THR A 568 -17.79 -1.18 -15.25
N THR A 569 -16.54 -1.37 -15.70
CA THR A 569 -16.15 -2.60 -16.40
C THR A 569 -16.64 -3.82 -15.59
N PRO A 570 -17.27 -4.82 -16.23
CA PRO A 570 -17.64 -6.05 -15.56
C PRO A 570 -16.42 -6.82 -15.06
N GLU A 571 -16.50 -7.31 -13.82
CA GLU A 571 -15.40 -8.00 -13.16
C GLU A 571 -15.85 -9.36 -12.61
N MET A 572 -15.01 -10.39 -12.81
CA MET A 572 -15.30 -11.78 -12.45
C MET A 572 -14.58 -12.18 -11.17
N VAL A 573 -15.33 -12.64 -10.17
CA VAL A 573 -14.73 -13.19 -8.94
C VAL A 573 -14.08 -14.54 -9.28
N GLN A 574 -12.81 -14.72 -8.93
CA GLN A 574 -12.09 -15.95 -9.24
C GLN A 574 -12.69 -17.16 -8.49
N LYS A 575 -13.16 -18.19 -9.22
CA LYS A 575 -13.65 -19.45 -8.62
C LYS A 575 -12.63 -20.05 -7.64
N ASP A 576 -13.09 -20.48 -6.45
CA ASP A 576 -12.25 -21.07 -5.40
C ASP A 576 -11.36 -22.20 -5.94
N GLN A 577 -11.95 -23.03 -6.80
CA GLN A 577 -11.27 -24.12 -7.49
C GLN A 577 -11.06 -23.80 -8.96
N GLN A 578 -9.84 -24.09 -9.44
CA GLN A 578 -9.47 -24.13 -10.85
C GLN A 578 -8.93 -25.53 -11.16
N THR A 579 -9.37 -26.12 -12.27
CA THR A 579 -9.05 -27.51 -12.62
C THR A 579 -8.49 -27.58 -14.04
N PHE A 580 -7.38 -28.30 -14.21
CA PHE A 580 -6.66 -28.42 -15.47
C PHE A 580 -6.35 -29.88 -15.80
N VAL A 581 -6.50 -30.28 -17.07
CA VAL A 581 -6.24 -31.66 -17.51
C VAL A 581 -4.73 -31.88 -17.67
N THR A 582 -4.22 -32.98 -17.12
CA THR A 582 -2.78 -33.31 -17.10
C THR A 582 -2.45 -34.54 -17.96
N ASP A 583 -3.31 -35.54 -17.94
CA ASP A 583 -3.12 -36.89 -18.49
C ASP A 583 -4.50 -37.58 -18.45
N VAL A 584 -4.89 -38.39 -19.45
CA VAL A 584 -6.18 -39.11 -19.48
C VAL A 584 -5.92 -40.59 -19.77
N ARG A 585 -5.93 -41.42 -18.71
CA ARG A 585 -5.43 -42.80 -18.77
C ARG A 585 -6.52 -43.81 -19.09
N SER A 586 -6.38 -44.49 -20.23
CA SER A 586 -7.05 -45.76 -20.52
C SER A 586 -6.27 -46.91 -19.89
N ALA A 587 -6.71 -47.38 -18.72
CA ALA A 587 -6.06 -48.51 -18.06
C ALA A 587 -6.53 -49.85 -18.67
N PRO A 588 -5.64 -50.84 -18.87
CA PRO A 588 -6.05 -52.16 -19.36
C PRO A 588 -7.09 -52.81 -18.44
N GLY A 589 -8.28 -53.10 -18.97
CA GLY A 589 -9.40 -53.69 -18.24
C GLY A 589 -10.38 -52.71 -17.59
N THR A 590 -10.17 -51.38 -17.67
CA THR A 590 -11.20 -50.39 -17.33
C THR A 590 -12.02 -50.03 -18.58
N ALA A 591 -13.35 -50.12 -18.50
CA ALA A 591 -14.25 -49.80 -19.61
C ALA A 591 -14.32 -48.30 -19.97
N TYR A 592 -13.77 -47.43 -19.11
CA TYR A 592 -13.77 -45.97 -19.27
C TYR A 592 -12.40 -45.41 -18.88
N PRO A 593 -11.93 -44.33 -19.54
CA PRO A 593 -10.70 -43.64 -19.18
C PRO A 593 -10.81 -42.95 -17.81
N THR A 594 -9.67 -42.77 -17.16
CA THR A 594 -9.55 -42.07 -15.86
C THR A 594 -8.70 -40.81 -16.04
N PRO A 595 -9.31 -39.61 -16.10
CA PRO A 595 -8.57 -38.35 -16.15
C PRO A 595 -7.77 -38.06 -14.88
N GLN A 596 -6.56 -37.54 -15.08
CA GLN A 596 -5.73 -36.89 -14.06
C GLN A 596 -5.90 -35.38 -14.17
N LEU A 597 -6.40 -34.80 -13.09
CA LEU A 597 -6.79 -33.40 -13.02
C LEU A 597 -5.87 -32.68 -12.01
N ASN A 598 -5.10 -31.71 -12.48
CA ASN A 598 -4.35 -30.81 -11.63
C ASN A 598 -5.30 -29.75 -11.08
N VAL A 599 -5.60 -29.86 -9.80
CA VAL A 599 -6.57 -29.03 -9.08
C VAL A 599 -5.83 -28.02 -8.23
N PHE A 600 -6.14 -26.74 -8.43
CA PHE A 600 -5.79 -25.65 -7.53
C PHE A 600 -7.05 -25.25 -6.79
N GLN A 601 -7.02 -25.26 -5.46
CA GLN A 601 -8.14 -24.82 -4.63
C GLN A 601 -7.62 -23.82 -3.59
N TRP A 602 -8.22 -22.64 -3.53
CA TRP A 602 -7.98 -21.68 -2.45
C TRP A 602 -8.92 -21.99 -1.29
N ASP A 603 -8.37 -22.15 -0.09
CA ASP A 603 -9.17 -22.41 1.11
C ASP A 603 -9.45 -21.09 1.84
N ALA A 604 -10.70 -20.62 1.82
CA ALA A 604 -11.11 -19.42 2.54
C ALA A 604 -10.90 -19.50 4.07
N LYS A 605 -10.66 -20.67 4.66
CA LYS A 605 -10.32 -20.84 6.08
C LYS A 605 -8.83 -20.73 6.38
N LEU A 606 -7.98 -20.84 5.36
CA LEU A 606 -6.53 -20.68 5.47
C LEU A 606 -6.05 -19.39 4.78
N GLY A 607 -6.81 -18.87 3.81
CA GLY A 607 -6.40 -17.78 2.93
C GLY A 607 -5.31 -18.17 1.92
N SER A 608 -5.01 -19.46 1.76
CA SER A 608 -3.89 -19.96 0.97
C SER A 608 -4.36 -20.88 -0.18
N LEU A 609 -3.61 -20.85 -1.28
CA LEU A 609 -3.79 -21.72 -2.44
C LEU A 609 -3.15 -23.08 -2.17
N GLN A 610 -3.90 -24.14 -2.43
CA GLN A 610 -3.49 -25.55 -2.32
C GLN A 610 -3.51 -26.20 -3.71
N GLN A 611 -2.60 -27.14 -3.99
CA GLN A 611 -2.54 -27.86 -5.26
C GLN A 611 -2.40 -29.37 -5.07
N ALA A 612 -3.12 -30.16 -5.86
CA ALA A 612 -2.86 -31.59 -6.02
C ALA A 612 -3.27 -32.11 -7.41
N VAL A 613 -2.64 -33.19 -7.87
CA VAL A 613 -3.10 -33.96 -9.02
C VAL A 613 -4.01 -35.09 -8.55
N LEU A 614 -5.30 -35.02 -8.90
CA LEU A 614 -6.32 -35.99 -8.51
C LEU A 614 -6.63 -36.94 -9.68
N ASN A 615 -6.89 -38.21 -9.36
CA ASN A 615 -7.41 -39.18 -10.33
C ASN A 615 -8.92 -39.27 -10.11
N VAL A 616 -9.72 -38.83 -11.08
CA VAL A 616 -11.18 -38.74 -10.97
C VAL A 616 -11.82 -39.68 -11.98
N LYS A 617 -12.87 -40.41 -11.61
CA LYS A 617 -13.61 -41.29 -12.53
C LYS A 617 -14.80 -40.55 -13.14
N LEU A 618 -15.23 -40.98 -14.33
CA LEU A 618 -16.47 -40.50 -14.94
C LEU A 618 -17.65 -40.72 -13.98
N GLY A 619 -18.55 -39.73 -13.90
CA GLY A 619 -19.67 -39.70 -12.96
C GLY A 619 -19.32 -39.27 -11.52
N GLN A 620 -18.07 -38.92 -11.22
CA GLN A 620 -17.66 -38.42 -9.89
C GLN A 620 -17.44 -36.90 -9.87
N THR A 621 -17.62 -36.30 -8.70
CA THR A 621 -17.18 -34.93 -8.40
C THR A 621 -15.66 -34.80 -8.50
N ILE A 622 -15.16 -33.61 -8.87
CA ILE A 622 -13.73 -33.27 -8.90
C ILE A 622 -13.23 -33.02 -7.47
N SER A 623 -13.29 -34.05 -6.66
CA SER A 623 -13.03 -34.05 -5.22
C SER A 623 -12.15 -35.23 -4.85
N GLY A 624 -11.24 -35.04 -3.89
CA GLY A 624 -10.33 -36.10 -3.48
C GLY A 624 -9.45 -35.69 -2.32
N LYS A 625 -8.80 -36.66 -1.69
CA LYS A 625 -7.81 -36.41 -0.64
C LYS A 625 -6.40 -36.56 -1.19
N ALA A 626 -5.51 -35.65 -0.82
CA ALA A 626 -4.09 -35.72 -1.12
C ALA A 626 -3.27 -35.32 0.10
N ARG A 627 -2.12 -35.95 0.31
CA ARG A 627 -1.15 -35.54 1.33
C ARG A 627 -0.24 -34.48 0.74
N ILE A 628 -0.38 -33.24 1.21
CA ILE A 628 0.33 -32.06 0.67
C ILE A 628 0.85 -31.20 1.82
N ASP A 629 1.80 -30.32 1.51
CA ASP A 629 2.30 -29.32 2.46
C ASP A 629 1.32 -28.14 2.52
N VAL A 630 0.40 -28.16 3.48
CA VAL A 630 -0.61 -27.12 3.64
C VAL A 630 -0.01 -25.93 4.36
N LEU A 631 0.02 -24.77 3.70
CA LEU A 631 0.34 -23.48 4.30
C LEU A 631 -0.85 -22.95 5.13
N ASP A 632 -0.61 -22.62 6.39
CA ASP A 632 -1.44 -21.77 7.25
C ASP A 632 -0.69 -20.44 7.49
N PRO A 633 -0.99 -19.38 6.71
CA PRO A 633 -0.31 -18.09 6.81
C PRO A 633 -0.60 -17.38 8.14
N ALA A 634 -1.75 -17.65 8.75
CA ALA A 634 -2.19 -17.02 9.99
C ALA A 634 -1.41 -17.55 11.20
N LYS A 635 -1.17 -18.87 11.24
CA LYS A 635 -0.30 -19.50 12.24
C LYS A 635 1.19 -19.43 11.88
N ALA A 636 1.52 -18.91 10.69
CA ALA A 636 2.85 -18.97 10.11
C ALA A 636 3.45 -20.39 10.17
N SER A 637 2.72 -21.38 9.64
CA SER A 637 3.15 -22.78 9.62
C SER A 637 2.89 -23.48 8.28
N PHE A 638 3.73 -24.45 7.95
CA PHE A 638 3.41 -25.51 6.99
C PHE A 638 3.09 -26.80 7.75
N GLU A 639 2.15 -27.59 7.24
CA GLU A 639 1.81 -28.91 7.78
C GLU A 639 1.59 -29.93 6.66
N THR A 640 2.39 -31.00 6.60
CA THR A 640 2.24 -32.09 5.61
C THR A 640 1.09 -33.04 5.96
N LYS A 641 -0.15 -32.55 5.84
CA LYS A 641 -1.40 -33.24 6.23
C LYS A 641 -2.22 -33.73 5.04
N GLU A 642 -3.19 -34.59 5.32
CA GLU A 642 -4.18 -35.03 4.33
C GLU A 642 -5.22 -33.93 4.12
N TYR A 643 -5.08 -33.17 3.02
CA TYR A 643 -6.02 -32.13 2.62
C TYR A 643 -7.12 -32.73 1.73
N ALA A 644 -8.36 -32.27 1.92
CA ALA A 644 -9.53 -32.73 1.18
C ALA A 644 -10.00 -31.66 0.18
N PHE A 645 -9.70 -31.88 -1.09
CA PHE A 645 -10.21 -31.06 -2.19
C PHE A 645 -11.70 -31.31 -2.41
N GLN A 646 -12.49 -30.25 -2.52
CA GLN A 646 -13.95 -30.32 -2.58
C GLN A 646 -14.48 -29.47 -3.73
N SER A 647 -15.03 -30.16 -4.74
CA SER A 647 -15.77 -29.55 -5.84
C SER A 647 -17.19 -30.10 -5.88
N THR A 648 -18.11 -29.25 -6.32
CA THR A 648 -19.47 -29.60 -6.73
C THR A 648 -19.56 -29.91 -8.24
N ASP A 649 -18.49 -29.72 -9.01
CA ASP A 649 -18.45 -30.00 -10.44
C ASP A 649 -18.11 -31.47 -10.73
N TYR A 650 -18.69 -32.06 -11.77
CA TYR A 650 -18.64 -33.50 -12.07
C TYR A 650 -17.94 -33.80 -13.40
N VAL A 651 -17.09 -34.82 -13.43
CA VAL A 651 -16.55 -35.34 -14.69
C VAL A 651 -17.63 -36.17 -15.40
N VAL A 652 -18.01 -35.76 -16.62
CA VAL A 652 -19.01 -36.46 -17.44
C VAL A 652 -18.35 -37.45 -18.39
N ASP A 653 -17.34 -37.00 -19.12
CA ASP A 653 -16.63 -37.77 -20.16
C ASP A 653 -15.15 -37.33 -20.23
N ALA A 654 -14.29 -38.16 -20.81
CA ALA A 654 -12.88 -37.85 -21.02
C ALA A 654 -12.34 -38.51 -22.29
N GLN A 655 -11.73 -37.71 -23.16
CA GLN A 655 -11.10 -38.16 -24.40
C GLN A 655 -9.58 -38.30 -24.20
N PRO A 656 -9.05 -39.54 -24.18
CA PRO A 656 -7.60 -39.78 -24.19
C PRO A 656 -6.98 -39.47 -25.56
N ASP A 657 -5.65 -39.36 -25.63
CA ASP A 657 -4.95 -39.41 -26.93
C ASP A 657 -5.18 -40.78 -27.59
N VAL A 658 -5.25 -40.78 -28.91
CA VAL A 658 -5.59 -41.96 -29.71
C VAL A 658 -4.34 -42.83 -29.86
N GLN A 659 -4.34 -43.96 -29.16
CA GLN A 659 -3.38 -45.04 -29.37
C GLN A 659 -3.68 -45.73 -30.71
N LEU A 660 -2.68 -45.87 -31.56
CA LEU A 660 -2.78 -46.56 -32.84
C LEU A 660 -2.11 -47.93 -32.73
N GLU A 661 -2.80 -48.99 -33.16
CA GLU A 661 -2.15 -50.30 -33.26
C GLU A 661 -1.15 -50.24 -34.43
N ALA A 662 0.15 -50.14 -34.11
CA ALA A 662 1.23 -50.02 -35.10
C ALA A 662 1.36 -51.24 -36.04
N SER A 663 0.69 -52.34 -35.70
CA SER A 663 0.43 -53.52 -36.54
C SER A 663 -0.55 -53.24 -37.70
N ALA A 664 -1.59 -52.43 -37.44
CA ALA A 664 -2.64 -52.06 -38.37
C ALA A 664 -2.30 -50.80 -39.19
N HIS A 665 -1.47 -49.90 -38.62
CA HIS A 665 -1.07 -48.63 -39.23
C HIS A 665 0.46 -48.49 -39.38
N PRO A 666 1.14 -49.37 -40.14
CA PRO A 666 2.61 -49.34 -40.31
C PRO A 666 3.10 -48.13 -41.14
N ASP A 667 2.19 -47.42 -41.79
CA ASP A 667 2.40 -46.15 -42.49
C ASP A 667 2.40 -44.94 -41.54
N VAL A 668 1.61 -44.99 -40.47
CA VAL A 668 1.54 -43.92 -39.45
C VAL A 668 2.70 -44.09 -38.45
N LYS A 669 3.76 -43.32 -38.67
CA LYS A 669 4.84 -43.19 -37.68
C LYS A 669 4.33 -42.41 -36.47
N ALA A 670 4.09 -43.10 -35.37
CA ALA A 670 3.86 -42.51 -34.05
C ALA A 670 4.88 -41.40 -33.79
N VAL A 671 4.40 -40.20 -33.41
CA VAL A 671 5.23 -38.98 -33.41
C VAL A 671 6.25 -38.97 -32.26
N GLY A 672 6.13 -39.90 -31.30
CA GLY A 672 7.15 -40.19 -30.30
C GLY A 672 7.04 -39.34 -29.05
N GLY A 673 5.94 -39.51 -28.30
CA GLY A 673 5.74 -38.88 -26.98
C GLY A 673 5.20 -39.89 -25.96
N SER A 674 5.39 -39.61 -24.67
CA SER A 674 4.91 -40.47 -23.57
C SER A 674 3.41 -40.30 -23.27
N ARG A 675 2.60 -39.92 -24.27
CA ARG A 675 1.16 -39.62 -24.14
C ARG A 675 0.27 -40.37 -25.14
N GLY A 676 0.81 -40.73 -26.30
CA GLY A 676 0.11 -41.47 -27.35
C GLY A 676 0.79 -41.29 -28.71
N ASP A 677 0.20 -41.88 -29.75
CA ASP A 677 0.84 -41.97 -31.07
C ASP A 677 0.55 -40.75 -31.96
N LEU A 678 -0.61 -40.10 -31.75
CA LEU A 678 -1.09 -38.97 -32.54
C LEU A 678 -0.91 -37.60 -31.86
N MET A 679 -0.60 -37.55 -30.57
CA MET A 679 -0.39 -36.30 -29.80
C MET A 679 -1.59 -35.35 -29.82
N LEU A 680 -2.82 -35.88 -29.85
CA LEU A 680 -4.02 -35.07 -29.69
C LEU A 680 -4.09 -34.50 -28.26
N PRO A 681 -4.61 -33.28 -28.07
CA PRO A 681 -4.84 -32.74 -26.74
C PRO A 681 -5.92 -33.57 -26.04
N GLU A 682 -5.55 -34.16 -24.89
CA GLU A 682 -6.45 -34.90 -24.02
C GLU A 682 -7.51 -33.94 -23.44
N GLN A 683 -8.79 -34.24 -23.61
CA GLN A 683 -9.89 -33.34 -23.22
C GLN A 683 -10.78 -34.00 -22.15
N VAL A 684 -11.34 -33.19 -21.24
CA VAL A 684 -12.29 -33.67 -20.21
C VAL A 684 -13.53 -32.81 -20.19
N LEU A 685 -14.70 -33.45 -20.29
CA LEU A 685 -16.00 -32.82 -20.24
C LEU A 685 -16.48 -32.77 -18.79
N VAL A 686 -16.72 -31.56 -18.27
CA VAL A 686 -17.12 -31.31 -16.88
C VAL A 686 -18.48 -30.65 -16.83
N ALA A 687 -19.44 -31.27 -16.15
CA ALA A 687 -20.69 -30.62 -15.77
C ALA A 687 -20.43 -29.70 -14.58
N LEU A 688 -20.71 -28.40 -14.77
CA LEU A 688 -20.62 -27.40 -13.73
C LEU A 688 -21.84 -27.49 -12.83
N SER A 689 -21.63 -27.30 -11.53
CA SER A 689 -22.67 -27.26 -10.51
C SER A 689 -23.72 -26.16 -10.69
N GLU A 690 -23.40 -25.13 -11.48
CA GLU A 690 -24.32 -24.06 -11.92
C GLU A 690 -25.31 -24.52 -13.02
N GLY A 691 -25.13 -25.71 -13.61
CA GLY A 691 -26.00 -26.30 -14.63
C GLY A 691 -25.44 -26.27 -16.05
N GLY A 692 -24.31 -25.59 -16.27
CA GLY A 692 -23.57 -25.59 -17.53
C GLY A 692 -22.67 -26.82 -17.74
N VAL A 693 -22.04 -26.92 -18.91
CA VAL A 693 -21.00 -27.92 -19.20
C VAL A 693 -19.80 -27.23 -19.84
N SER A 694 -18.60 -27.60 -19.40
CA SER A 694 -17.32 -27.03 -19.84
C SER A 694 -16.40 -28.12 -20.38
N ILE A 695 -15.65 -27.82 -21.45
CA ILE A 695 -14.56 -28.68 -21.94
C ILE A 695 -13.25 -28.13 -21.39
N LEU A 696 -12.54 -28.95 -20.61
CA LEU A 696 -11.20 -28.65 -20.17
C LEU A 696 -10.20 -29.15 -21.23
N ASP A 697 -9.55 -28.20 -21.91
CA ASP A 697 -8.54 -28.46 -22.96
C ASP A 697 -7.17 -27.89 -22.54
N PRO A 698 -6.10 -28.72 -22.41
CA PRO A 698 -4.75 -28.31 -22.02
C PRO A 698 -4.06 -27.29 -22.95
N SER A 699 -4.53 -27.11 -24.19
CA SER A 699 -4.01 -26.12 -25.12
C SER A 699 -4.58 -24.73 -24.83
N VAL A 700 -5.88 -24.65 -24.54
CA VAL A 700 -6.59 -23.40 -24.19
C VAL A 700 -6.26 -22.99 -22.75
N SER A 701 -6.24 -23.94 -21.82
CA SER A 701 -6.08 -23.66 -20.39
C SER A 701 -4.63 -23.41 -19.94
N ARG A 702 -3.64 -23.59 -20.84
CA ARG A 702 -2.20 -23.56 -20.48
C ARG A 702 -1.76 -22.27 -19.79
N ALA A 703 -2.20 -21.12 -20.30
CA ALA A 703 -1.84 -19.82 -19.74
C ALA A 703 -2.43 -19.61 -18.33
N ALA A 704 -3.66 -20.08 -18.11
CA ALA A 704 -4.30 -20.06 -16.80
C ALA A 704 -3.59 -21.01 -15.82
N GLU A 705 -3.27 -22.25 -16.23
CA GLU A 705 -2.54 -23.20 -15.37
C GLU A 705 -1.15 -22.66 -15.00
N GLN A 706 -0.44 -22.02 -15.94
CA GLN A 706 0.85 -21.37 -15.68
C GLN A 706 0.72 -20.20 -14.71
N ALA A 707 -0.36 -19.42 -14.76
CA ALA A 707 -0.65 -18.39 -13.76
C ALA A 707 -0.94 -19.00 -12.38
N SER A 708 -1.77 -20.05 -12.28
CA SER A 708 -2.05 -20.74 -11.02
C SER A 708 -0.79 -21.34 -10.39
N LYS A 709 0.10 -21.94 -11.20
CA LYS A 709 1.43 -22.41 -10.77
C LYS A 709 2.30 -21.29 -10.25
N ARG A 710 2.44 -20.19 -11.02
CA ARG A 710 3.25 -19.03 -10.63
C ARG A 710 2.75 -18.38 -9.34
N ASN A 711 1.43 -18.29 -9.13
CA ASN A 711 0.87 -17.75 -7.89
C ASN A 711 1.18 -18.66 -6.69
N LEU A 712 1.12 -19.99 -6.86
CA LEU A 712 1.53 -20.95 -5.83
C LEU A 712 3.04 -20.90 -5.56
N GLU A 713 3.86 -20.73 -6.60
CA GLU A 713 5.32 -20.57 -6.49
C GLU A 713 5.67 -19.30 -5.70
N LEU A 714 5.05 -18.15 -6.02
CA LEU A 714 5.21 -16.89 -5.28
C LEU A 714 4.75 -17.00 -3.82
N GLN A 715 3.62 -17.67 -3.57
CA GLN A 715 3.16 -17.97 -2.20
C GLN A 715 4.22 -18.79 -1.44
N ASN A 716 4.72 -19.88 -2.04
CA ASN A 716 5.69 -20.75 -1.41
C ASN A 716 7.07 -20.11 -1.24
N GLU A 717 7.45 -19.19 -2.13
CA GLU A 717 8.68 -18.38 -2.03
C GLU A 717 8.58 -17.36 -0.89
N TYR A 718 7.46 -16.63 -0.79
CA TYR A 718 7.22 -15.67 0.30
C TYR A 718 7.34 -16.32 1.69
N TRP A 719 6.79 -17.54 1.83
CA TRP A 719 6.79 -18.29 3.09
C TRP A 719 7.95 -19.30 3.22
N LYS A 720 8.90 -19.31 2.28
CA LYS A 720 10.02 -20.28 2.20
C LYS A 720 10.82 -20.41 3.49
N ASN A 721 11.04 -19.29 4.17
CA ASN A 721 11.83 -19.24 5.40
C ASN A 721 11.19 -20.00 6.58
N LEU A 722 9.86 -20.16 6.60
CA LEU A 722 9.17 -21.05 7.55
C LEU A 722 9.42 -22.52 7.25
N LYS A 723 9.39 -22.88 5.96
CA LYS A 723 9.59 -24.26 5.52
C LYS A 723 11.02 -24.73 5.80
N GLU A 724 11.99 -23.82 5.64
CA GLU A 724 13.39 -24.08 5.98
C GLU A 724 13.62 -24.15 7.49
N SER A 725 12.97 -23.29 8.30
CA SER A 725 13.12 -23.33 9.77
C SER A 725 12.47 -24.56 10.41
N GLN A 726 11.29 -25.00 9.94
CA GLN A 726 10.69 -26.28 10.35
C GLN A 726 11.59 -27.46 10.00
N ASN A 727 12.09 -27.55 8.76
CA ASN A 727 12.97 -28.63 8.34
C ASN A 727 14.23 -28.71 9.22
N ALA A 728 14.87 -27.56 9.50
CA ALA A 728 16.02 -27.47 10.39
C ALA A 728 15.72 -27.91 11.83
N ALA A 729 14.52 -27.60 12.35
CA ALA A 729 14.08 -28.06 13.67
C ALA A 729 13.77 -29.57 13.71
N THR A 730 13.46 -30.20 12.57
CA THR A 730 13.21 -31.65 12.47
C THR A 730 14.43 -32.51 12.17
N ASP A 731 15.62 -31.93 11.92
CA ASP A 731 16.86 -32.69 11.75
C ASP A 731 17.64 -32.81 13.08
N PRO A 732 17.61 -33.97 13.77
CA PRO A 732 18.33 -34.16 15.02
C PRO A 732 19.87 -34.20 14.86
N LEU A 733 20.40 -34.34 13.63
CA LEU A 733 21.85 -34.27 13.38
C LEU A 733 22.33 -32.82 13.27
N ALA A 734 21.51 -31.91 12.73
CA ALA A 734 21.82 -30.48 12.71
C ALA A 734 21.92 -29.91 14.14
N ALA A 735 20.94 -30.22 14.98
CA ALA A 735 20.88 -29.78 16.38
C ALA A 735 22.11 -30.23 17.21
N GLY A 736 22.71 -31.38 16.90
CA GLY A 736 23.86 -31.94 17.61
C GLY A 736 25.22 -31.27 17.32
N SER A 737 25.29 -30.26 16.44
CA SER A 737 26.57 -29.67 15.99
C SER A 737 26.75 -28.18 16.32
N ALA A 738 25.67 -27.46 16.64
CA ALA A 738 25.73 -26.00 16.89
C ALA A 738 26.42 -25.59 18.21
N GLU A 739 26.54 -26.51 19.18
CA GLU A 739 27.09 -26.22 20.52
C GLU A 739 28.59 -26.56 20.64
N ALA A 740 29.22 -27.04 19.56
CA ALA A 740 30.56 -27.65 19.57
C ALA A 740 31.67 -26.79 18.91
N GLY A 741 31.81 -25.54 19.37
CA GLY A 741 33.10 -24.81 19.33
C GLY A 741 33.62 -24.29 17.98
N VAL A 742 33.09 -23.15 17.51
CA VAL A 742 33.74 -22.35 16.46
C VAL A 742 34.81 -21.44 17.06
N ALA A 743 35.98 -22.02 17.37
CA ALA A 743 37.19 -21.31 17.75
C ALA A 743 38.39 -21.92 16.98
N GLY A 744 38.40 -21.70 15.66
CA GLY A 744 39.29 -22.38 14.71
C GLY A 744 39.79 -21.48 13.58
N GLU A 745 40.78 -20.65 13.90
CA GLU A 745 41.94 -20.34 13.05
C GLU A 745 41.74 -20.35 11.51
N MET A 746 41.15 -19.27 10.95
CA MET A 746 41.14 -19.06 9.50
C MET A 746 42.53 -18.64 8.99
N MET A 747 43.36 -19.64 8.68
CA MET A 747 44.67 -19.46 8.06
C MET A 747 44.56 -18.88 6.65
N TYR A 748 45.15 -17.70 6.46
CA TYR A 748 45.45 -17.13 5.15
C TYR A 748 46.56 -17.94 4.47
N GLU A 749 46.28 -18.65 3.38
CA GLU A 749 47.31 -19.15 2.47
C GLU A 749 47.15 -18.53 1.07
N GLY A 750 47.98 -17.54 0.77
CA GLY A 750 48.03 -16.88 -0.54
C GLY A 750 49.06 -17.52 -1.47
N GLY A 751 48.61 -18.32 -2.43
CA GLY A 751 49.47 -18.98 -3.43
C GLY A 751 49.34 -18.37 -4.83
N TYR A 752 50.27 -17.50 -5.22
CA TYR A 752 50.41 -17.04 -6.62
C TYR A 752 51.14 -18.09 -7.47
N GLY A 753 50.72 -18.28 -8.74
CA GLY A 753 51.68 -18.48 -9.83
C GLY A 753 51.40 -19.53 -10.92
N MET A 754 51.28 -19.01 -12.15
CA MET A 754 51.88 -19.51 -13.41
C MET A 754 51.48 -20.85 -14.07
N SER A 755 51.18 -20.72 -15.37
CA SER A 755 51.29 -21.72 -16.46
C SER A 755 50.38 -22.98 -16.40
N GLY A 756 49.94 -23.56 -17.53
CA GLY A 756 50.19 -23.23 -18.93
C GLY A 756 50.35 -24.49 -19.79
N ARG A 757 49.66 -24.56 -20.93
CA ARG A 757 49.57 -25.68 -21.91
C ARG A 757 48.94 -26.98 -21.37
N GLY A 758 47.81 -27.36 -21.98
CA GLY A 758 47.18 -28.67 -21.76
C GLY A 758 47.67 -29.77 -22.70
N LEU A 759 47.06 -30.95 -22.58
CA LEU A 759 47.06 -32.04 -23.55
C LEU A 759 45.86 -32.96 -23.26
N SER A 760 45.15 -33.42 -24.29
CA SER A 760 44.13 -34.47 -24.15
C SER A 760 44.80 -35.85 -24.06
N PRO A 761 44.18 -36.81 -23.35
CA PRO A 761 44.29 -38.21 -23.75
C PRO A 761 42.94 -38.90 -23.96
N LEU A 762 42.98 -39.90 -24.83
CA LEU A 762 41.84 -40.67 -25.31
C LEU A 762 41.39 -41.77 -24.33
N SER A 763 40.08 -42.00 -24.31
CA SER A 763 39.42 -43.32 -24.26
C SER A 763 39.77 -44.35 -23.17
N SER A 764 38.72 -45.00 -22.65
CA SER A 764 38.76 -46.47 -22.55
C SER A 764 37.46 -47.09 -23.09
N ARG A 765 37.60 -48.16 -23.89
CA ARG A 765 36.49 -49.05 -24.25
C ARG A 765 36.43 -50.17 -23.21
N ASN A 766 35.24 -50.61 -22.84
CA ASN A 766 35.08 -51.98 -22.34
C ASN A 766 33.82 -52.63 -22.95
N LYS A 767 33.96 -53.84 -23.50
CA LYS A 767 32.90 -54.53 -24.27
C LYS A 767 33.23 -56.02 -24.48
N LYS A 768 32.57 -56.92 -23.72
CA LYS A 768 32.49 -58.40 -23.88
C LYS A 768 31.68 -58.97 -22.68
N ASN A 769 30.90 -60.06 -22.76
CA ASN A 769 30.38 -60.83 -23.92
C ASN A 769 29.28 -61.85 -23.50
N ARG A 770 28.54 -62.41 -24.47
CA ARG A 770 27.64 -63.61 -24.37
C ARG A 770 26.34 -63.43 -23.54
N ARG A 771 25.22 -64.12 -23.81
CA ARG A 771 24.71 -64.90 -24.99
C ARG A 771 23.18 -65.08 -24.82
N PRO A 772 22.36 -65.10 -25.90
CA PRO A 772 20.96 -65.54 -25.83
C PRO A 772 20.82 -67.07 -25.94
N ALA A 773 19.63 -67.59 -25.63
CA ALA A 773 19.22 -68.98 -25.84
C ALA A 773 17.91 -69.05 -26.64
N ILE A 774 17.74 -70.11 -27.43
CA ILE A 774 16.56 -70.40 -28.27
C ILE A 774 16.12 -71.84 -27.98
N PRO A 775 14.83 -72.11 -27.72
CA PRO A 775 14.22 -73.41 -27.93
C PRO A 775 13.51 -73.46 -29.30
N MET A 776 13.50 -74.63 -29.96
CA MET A 776 12.67 -74.87 -31.15
C MET A 776 11.71 -76.04 -30.93
N GLY A 777 10.47 -75.85 -31.35
CA GLY A 777 9.53 -76.91 -31.73
C GLY A 777 8.89 -77.74 -30.60
N PRO A 778 8.05 -78.72 -30.97
CA PRO A 778 7.59 -79.02 -32.33
C PRO A 778 6.65 -77.95 -32.90
#